data_AF-A0A846C347-F1
#
_entry.id   AF-A0A846C347-F1
#
_cell.length_a   1.000
_cell.length_b   1.000
_cell.length_c   1.000
_cell.angle_alpha   90.00
_cell.angle_beta   90.00
_cell.angle_gamma   90.00
#
_symmetry.space_group_name_H-M   'P 1'
#
loop_
_entity.id
_entity.type
_entity.pdbx_description
1 polymer ?
#
loop_
_entity_poly.entity_id
_entity_poly.type
_entity_poly.pdbx_seq_one_letter_code
_entity_poly.pdbx_strand_id
1 'polypeptide(L)'
;MKGLLKILKEIRQLNEQQKIKNIQKKELQDKINREEKLLNEQIKQCRNNGLYNISKAIEFIDLAREGANKQNYLFQQVWQQQQQPIANLTVAFDVPRLLALPWDNPQWNPYSSDNSYQPPIQGLAPGVLRIGELLLEQVDPPKKIPALVPIRDFSNKFPNFKPGHIAIFSRTAESRQAALSSIESIALRVISTFPIRKLKGIFIDPVSMGNTFPFKNLHKFIAGQKTYTRSDDIREQLRGLTEHIEQVLQNYLGNNYESIEAYNIAAKSVAEAYRYLFIADFPSGFDNHSWEDLKSILLNGSKAGVYVVLHIDRSLERPRNFDYRTFDDFCTVLDSIEEVNDLFELDLPNNLVFKDLFELKLLNNLTFKVKLDAPPQQKQYNKIIELVTDTAKKVNVETVSFSELYPQPEWSGDSRREMRAPIGLMGAMDKLEFWLGENEDNQLTSHGLLAGKTGSGKSYTLHAIIISLAMKYSPDELELYLLDFKEGVEFQIYVDPEKGENASEELNEDKALPHAKVISIESDREFGLSVLKYINQQIEERSIKFKSAGNLSKLQDYRDKTGEKMPRILVVIDEFQYLFQESDRITQNLNQIMDNITRQGRAFGIHLLIASQSPNVPNMSRGLYSQIDLRMAQQMDKSTATSVLAEGNTDAVDLLDKPGKVIYNKDYGKRNQNEIGQVANISSQERHKALLHIQSIKTSNNYQRREPLILFNGSRPTKLDHNRQLLQLSSMNHWLSLKEINKQIVKEPDWIVQETPGVAWLGEAMQIGNHTHAIFRRRPRSNMLLIGSSEEVIFGIIGGILISLIHCYQPQKAQFRIIDLSIPDDENHWTEMTINFRNAFQAYFPTVVAKRFAEPETKVVKSTTLLTQTYEEFERRLKQREQNPEQNPDELGQSLFFVYAVGGLNRAQNLRPVMGRRNEEPSEDAEKLLKLISQGSELGIHTILWLEDMKAFLKLTGDNRSWLTHFDLRVGLAMPKEDSRLLLGETYAQSLPRLRAYFHDDSATKGLEKFKPYAVPTEAEIAEYNRQFQKRSTP
;
A
#
# COMPACT_ATOMS: atom_id res chain seq x y z
N MET A 1 -34.88 101.68 18.55
CA MET A 1 -34.10 101.82 19.82
C MET A 1 -33.13 103.01 19.81
N LYS A 2 -32.19 103.12 18.85
CA LYS A 2 -31.27 104.29 18.76
C LYS A 2 -31.99 105.65 18.61
N GLY A 3 -33.13 105.70 17.89
CA GLY A 3 -33.98 106.89 17.77
C GLY A 3 -34.62 107.34 19.10
N LEU A 4 -35.29 106.42 19.80
CA LEU A 4 -35.83 106.67 21.16
C LEU A 4 -34.76 107.08 22.18
N LEU A 5 -33.57 106.47 22.13
CA LEU A 5 -32.42 106.87 22.97
C LEU A 5 -31.93 108.30 22.66
N LYS A 6 -31.98 108.73 21.39
CA LYS A 6 -31.66 110.09 20.99
C LYS A 6 -32.72 111.08 21.48
N ILE A 7 -34.00 110.73 21.40
CA ILE A 7 -35.11 111.53 21.91
C ILE A 7 -35.08 111.61 23.44
N LEU A 8 -34.79 110.52 24.15
CA LEU A 8 -34.61 110.53 25.61
C LEU A 8 -33.40 111.36 26.06
N LYS A 9 -32.33 111.39 25.26
CA LYS A 9 -31.19 112.31 25.48
C LYS A 9 -31.58 113.77 25.24
N GLU A 10 -32.34 114.06 24.19
CA GLU A 10 -32.90 115.40 23.92
C GLU A 10 -33.87 115.83 25.04
N ILE A 11 -34.71 114.93 25.55
CA ILE A 11 -35.60 115.18 26.71
C ILE A 11 -34.78 115.48 27.97
N ARG A 12 -33.69 114.75 28.22
CA ARG A 12 -32.78 115.03 29.35
C ARG A 12 -32.13 116.40 29.22
N GLN A 13 -31.61 116.74 28.03
CA GLN A 13 -31.02 118.06 27.77
C GLN A 13 -32.04 119.20 27.86
N LEU A 14 -33.29 118.97 27.46
CA LEU A 14 -34.35 119.98 27.52
C LEU A 14 -34.93 120.15 28.93
N ASN A 15 -34.96 119.09 29.74
CA ASN A 15 -35.40 119.17 31.15
C ASN A 15 -34.40 119.91 32.05
N GLU A 16 -33.12 119.94 31.68
CA GLU A 16 -32.10 120.74 32.39
C GLU A 16 -32.28 122.26 32.19
N GLN A 17 -33.06 122.72 31.20
CA GLN A 17 -33.21 124.15 30.85
C GLN A 17 -34.45 124.88 31.42
N GLN A 18 -35.17 124.34 32.41
CA GLN A 18 -36.29 125.00 33.13
C GLN A 18 -37.09 126.07 32.34
N LYS A 19 -37.91 125.66 31.35
CA LYS A 19 -39.07 126.43 30.83
C LYS A 19 -39.83 125.62 29.79
N ILE A 20 -40.83 124.83 30.20
CA ILE A 20 -41.73 124.17 29.25
C ILE A 20 -42.90 125.13 28.95
N LYS A 21 -42.87 125.77 27.77
CA LYS A 21 -44.09 126.29 27.15
C LYS A 21 -44.82 125.13 26.47
N ASN A 22 -46.12 125.01 26.71
CA ASN A 22 -47.00 123.90 26.31
C ASN A 22 -46.92 123.45 24.83
N ILE A 23 -46.38 124.29 23.93
CA ILE A 23 -46.26 124.01 22.49
C ILE A 23 -45.16 122.97 22.22
N GLN A 24 -44.00 123.06 22.87
CA GLN A 24 -42.88 122.12 22.64
C GLN A 24 -43.18 120.72 23.19
N LYS A 25 -44.00 120.61 24.24
CA LYS A 25 -44.40 119.32 24.81
C LYS A 25 -45.27 118.51 23.84
N LYS A 26 -46.12 119.18 23.06
CA LYS A 26 -46.98 118.53 22.06
C LYS A 26 -46.18 118.01 20.86
N GLU A 27 -45.23 118.81 20.35
CA GLU A 27 -44.33 118.37 19.27
C GLU A 27 -43.44 117.20 19.69
N LEU A 28 -42.97 117.19 20.93
CA LEU A 28 -42.18 116.08 21.47
C LEU A 28 -43.03 114.82 21.63
N GLN A 29 -44.27 114.95 22.12
CA GLN A 29 -45.19 113.82 22.26
C GLN A 29 -45.57 113.23 20.89
N ASP A 30 -45.76 114.07 19.87
CA ASP A 30 -46.03 113.63 18.50
C ASP A 30 -44.81 112.93 17.88
N LYS A 31 -43.58 113.38 18.18
CA LYS A 31 -42.35 112.68 17.78
C LYS A 31 -42.20 111.32 18.49
N ILE A 32 -42.48 111.25 19.79
CA ILE A 32 -42.47 109.99 20.56
C ILE A 32 -43.49 109.02 19.97
N ASN A 33 -44.74 109.46 19.75
CA ASN A 33 -45.79 108.62 19.18
C ASN A 33 -45.44 108.13 17.77
N ARG A 34 -44.79 108.96 16.94
CA ARG A 34 -44.31 108.55 15.61
C ARG A 34 -43.21 107.51 15.68
N GLU A 35 -42.22 107.69 16.56
CA GLU A 35 -41.11 106.75 16.73
C GLU A 35 -41.54 105.45 17.43
N GLU A 36 -42.48 105.50 18.37
CA GLU A 36 -43.11 104.31 18.94
C GLU A 36 -43.92 103.54 17.89
N LYS A 37 -44.65 104.24 17.02
CA LYS A 37 -45.37 103.59 15.92
C LYS A 37 -44.41 102.94 14.93
N LEU A 38 -43.31 103.62 14.58
CA LEU A 38 -42.25 103.08 13.73
C LEU A 38 -41.55 101.88 14.37
N LEU A 39 -41.25 101.95 15.67
CA LEU A 39 -40.65 100.85 16.42
C LEU A 39 -41.60 99.65 16.50
N ASN A 40 -42.89 99.87 16.75
CA ASN A 40 -43.89 98.81 16.79
C ASN A 40 -44.10 98.18 15.42
N GLU A 41 -44.05 98.95 14.33
CA GLU A 41 -44.04 98.42 12.96
C GLU A 41 -42.77 97.62 12.65
N GLN A 42 -41.59 98.07 13.10
CA GLN A 42 -40.33 97.33 12.98
C GLN A 42 -40.31 96.05 13.83
N ILE A 43 -40.87 96.08 15.05
CA ILE A 43 -41.01 94.88 15.89
C ILE A 43 -42.00 93.91 15.24
N LYS A 44 -43.09 94.39 14.65
CA LYS A 44 -44.05 93.56 13.92
C LYS A 44 -43.44 92.97 12.65
N GLN A 45 -42.62 93.73 11.93
CA GLN A 45 -41.82 93.23 10.80
C GLN A 45 -40.76 92.21 11.23
N CYS A 46 -40.02 92.45 12.32
CA CYS A 46 -39.05 91.50 12.85
C CYS A 46 -39.71 90.23 13.38
N ARG A 47 -40.90 90.32 13.98
CA ARG A 47 -41.67 89.17 14.45
C ARG A 47 -42.25 88.38 13.29
N ASN A 48 -42.73 89.05 12.24
CA ASN A 48 -43.19 88.40 11.01
C ASN A 48 -42.02 87.78 10.22
N ASN A 49 -40.86 88.44 10.14
CA ASN A 49 -39.66 87.88 9.53
C ASN A 49 -39.07 86.74 10.36
N GLY A 50 -39.15 86.81 11.70
CA GLY A 50 -38.77 85.73 12.61
C GLY A 50 -39.69 84.51 12.47
N LEU A 51 -41.01 84.72 12.41
CA LEU A 51 -41.99 83.67 12.14
C LEU A 51 -41.86 83.09 10.73
N TYR A 52 -41.55 83.92 9.73
CA TYR A 52 -41.28 83.49 8.35
C TYR A 52 -39.97 82.70 8.24
N ASN A 53 -38.91 83.10 8.96
CA ASN A 53 -37.64 82.38 8.99
C ASN A 53 -37.74 81.08 9.81
N ILE A 54 -38.52 81.04 10.88
CA ILE A 54 -38.83 79.81 11.63
C ILE A 54 -39.71 78.89 10.77
N SER A 55 -40.71 79.43 10.06
CA SER A 55 -41.52 78.67 9.10
C SER A 55 -40.65 78.10 7.99
N LYS A 56 -39.75 78.88 7.39
CA LYS A 56 -38.80 78.39 6.39
C LYS A 56 -37.80 77.40 6.97
N ALA A 57 -37.36 77.55 8.21
CA ALA A 57 -36.46 76.59 8.86
C ALA A 57 -37.19 75.27 9.17
N ILE A 58 -38.45 75.32 9.59
CA ILE A 58 -39.31 74.14 9.76
C ILE A 58 -39.57 73.49 8.40
N GLU A 59 -39.85 74.27 7.36
CA GLU A 59 -40.03 73.77 5.99
C GLU A 59 -38.74 73.17 5.41
N PHE A 60 -37.56 73.73 5.73
CA PHE A 60 -36.26 73.17 5.37
C PHE A 60 -35.92 71.92 6.17
N ILE A 61 -36.27 71.88 7.46
CA ILE A 61 -36.12 70.69 8.31
C ILE A 61 -37.07 69.60 7.85
N ASP A 62 -38.31 69.91 7.47
CA ASP A 62 -39.28 68.96 6.95
C ASP A 62 -38.91 68.50 5.54
N LEU A 63 -38.38 69.37 4.66
CA LEU A 63 -37.81 68.98 3.36
C LEU A 63 -36.52 68.16 3.50
N ALA A 64 -35.67 68.48 4.48
CA ALA A 64 -34.49 67.67 4.81
C ALA A 64 -34.88 66.34 5.43
N ARG A 65 -35.96 66.29 6.22
CA ARG A 65 -36.51 65.07 6.82
C ARG A 65 -37.26 64.23 5.80
N GLU A 66 -37.97 64.83 4.85
CA GLU A 66 -38.55 64.16 3.68
C GLU A 66 -37.47 63.70 2.71
N GLY A 67 -36.39 64.48 2.52
CA GLY A 67 -35.22 64.11 1.72
C GLY A 67 -34.44 62.96 2.36
N ALA A 68 -34.22 63.01 3.68
CA ALA A 68 -33.63 61.93 4.46
C ALA A 68 -34.55 60.71 4.50
N ASN A 69 -35.88 60.86 4.65
CA ASN A 69 -36.82 59.75 4.61
C ASN A 69 -36.98 59.17 3.20
N LYS A 70 -36.88 59.97 2.12
CA LYS A 70 -36.83 59.48 0.74
C LYS A 70 -35.52 58.78 0.46
N GLN A 71 -34.37 59.30 0.91
CA GLN A 71 -33.09 58.60 0.81
C GLN A 71 -33.08 57.34 1.65
N ASN A 72 -33.67 57.34 2.85
CA ASN A 72 -33.78 56.17 3.72
C ASN A 72 -34.82 55.17 3.19
N TYR A 73 -35.86 55.61 2.49
CA TYR A 73 -36.83 54.75 1.79
C TYR A 73 -36.26 54.16 0.49
N LEU A 74 -35.57 54.96 -0.34
CA LEU A 74 -34.82 54.47 -1.50
C LEU A 74 -33.69 53.56 -1.06
N PHE A 75 -32.98 53.90 0.03
CA PHE A 75 -31.97 53.04 0.63
C PHE A 75 -32.61 51.77 1.20
N GLN A 76 -33.75 51.83 1.89
CA GLN A 76 -34.46 50.63 2.34
C GLN A 76 -34.99 49.79 1.18
N GLN A 77 -35.40 50.39 0.07
CA GLN A 77 -35.77 49.65 -1.15
C GLN A 77 -34.55 49.04 -1.85
N VAL A 78 -33.45 49.78 -2.00
CA VAL A 78 -32.18 49.26 -2.55
C VAL A 78 -31.60 48.20 -1.62
N TRP A 79 -31.65 48.40 -0.31
CA TRP A 79 -31.26 47.47 0.74
C TRP A 79 -32.15 46.23 0.72
N GLN A 80 -33.48 46.35 0.60
CA GLN A 80 -34.38 45.20 0.43
C GLN A 80 -34.15 44.46 -0.90
N GLN A 81 -33.88 45.19 -1.99
CA GLN A 81 -33.52 44.61 -3.29
C GLN A 81 -32.13 43.94 -3.27
N GLN A 82 -31.19 44.43 -2.44
CA GLN A 82 -29.84 43.86 -2.28
C GLN A 82 -29.74 42.81 -1.16
N GLN A 83 -30.71 42.77 -0.23
CA GLN A 83 -30.83 41.71 0.77
C GLN A 83 -31.20 40.38 0.14
N GLN A 84 -32.02 40.36 -0.91
CA GLN A 84 -32.38 39.13 -1.61
C GLN A 84 -31.13 38.42 -2.19
N PRO A 85 -30.24 39.06 -2.96
CA PRO A 85 -28.97 38.47 -3.39
C PRO A 85 -28.07 38.02 -2.22
N ILE A 86 -27.90 38.82 -1.17
CA ILE A 86 -27.01 38.49 -0.03
C ILE A 86 -27.56 37.34 0.83
N ALA A 87 -28.88 37.31 1.05
CA ALA A 87 -29.58 36.20 1.70
C ALA A 87 -29.58 34.94 0.82
N ASN A 88 -29.74 35.10 -0.50
CA ASN A 88 -29.63 34.01 -1.45
C ASN A 88 -28.20 33.47 -1.53
N LEU A 89 -27.15 34.28 -1.32
CA LEU A 89 -25.76 33.79 -1.21
C LEU A 89 -25.58 32.94 0.07
N THR A 90 -26.10 33.40 1.21
CA THR A 90 -26.00 32.63 2.47
C THR A 90 -26.82 31.34 2.47
N VAL A 91 -27.95 31.31 1.77
CA VAL A 91 -28.80 30.11 1.59
C VAL A 91 -28.29 29.20 0.46
N ALA A 92 -27.72 29.73 -0.63
CA ALA A 92 -27.26 28.95 -1.78
C ALA A 92 -25.89 28.29 -1.60
N PHE A 93 -25.03 28.82 -0.71
CA PHE A 93 -23.71 28.24 -0.43
C PHE A 93 -23.68 27.16 0.65
N ASP A 94 -24.85 26.83 1.23
CA ASP A 94 -25.00 25.75 2.22
C ASP A 94 -23.94 25.85 3.34
N VAL A 95 -23.72 27.06 3.86
CA VAL A 95 -22.55 27.42 4.68
C VAL A 95 -22.60 26.68 6.03
N PRO A 96 -21.67 25.75 6.33
CA PRO A 96 -21.54 25.19 7.67
C PRO A 96 -21.48 26.31 8.72
N ARG A 97 -22.27 26.17 9.80
CA ARG A 97 -22.49 27.19 10.85
C ARG A 97 -21.21 27.87 11.39
N LEU A 98 -20.06 27.18 11.37
CA LEU A 98 -18.75 27.67 11.79
C LEU A 98 -18.10 28.69 10.84
N LEU A 99 -18.35 28.62 9.53
CA LEU A 99 -17.64 29.40 8.50
C LEU A 99 -18.01 30.89 8.48
N ALA A 100 -19.14 31.25 9.09
CA ALA A 100 -19.57 32.64 9.24
C ALA A 100 -19.20 33.24 10.61
N LEU A 101 -18.66 32.43 11.54
CA LEU A 101 -18.44 32.85 12.92
C LEU A 101 -17.03 33.44 13.15
N PRO A 102 -16.91 34.49 13.99
CA PRO A 102 -15.63 35.00 14.45
C PRO A 102 -14.91 33.99 15.35
N TRP A 103 -13.58 34.11 15.45
CA TRP A 103 -12.72 33.17 16.20
C TRP A 103 -13.01 33.10 17.71
N ASP A 104 -13.53 34.18 18.28
CA ASP A 104 -13.93 34.29 19.69
C ASP A 104 -15.25 33.57 19.99
N ASN A 105 -15.94 33.05 18.97
CA ASN A 105 -17.16 32.28 19.16
C ASN A 105 -16.86 30.95 19.90
N PRO A 106 -17.65 30.58 20.93
CA PRO A 106 -17.44 29.35 21.69
C PRO A 106 -17.43 28.05 20.87
N GLN A 107 -18.02 28.02 19.67
CA GLN A 107 -17.99 26.84 18.80
C GLN A 107 -16.60 26.55 18.22
N TRP A 108 -15.73 27.57 18.12
CA TRP A 108 -14.32 27.38 17.80
C TRP A 108 -13.48 26.94 19.01
N ASN A 109 -14.08 26.84 20.20
CA ASN A 109 -13.39 26.43 21.41
C ASN A 109 -13.36 24.90 21.53
N PRO A 110 -12.20 24.25 21.32
CA PRO A 110 -12.08 22.80 21.40
C PRO A 110 -12.17 22.24 22.82
N TYR A 111 -12.23 23.09 23.85
CA TYR A 111 -12.30 22.68 25.26
C TYR A 111 -13.73 22.60 25.83
N SER A 112 -14.77 22.87 25.04
CA SER A 112 -16.16 22.75 25.48
C SER A 112 -16.73 21.34 25.21
N SER A 113 -17.48 20.77 26.17
CA SER A 113 -17.95 19.39 26.11
C SER A 113 -19.10 19.14 25.14
N ASP A 114 -19.95 20.14 24.85
CA ASP A 114 -21.21 19.95 24.09
C ASP A 114 -21.27 20.65 22.72
N ASN A 115 -20.18 21.23 22.19
CA ASN A 115 -20.12 21.83 20.85
C ASN A 115 -18.68 22.17 20.39
N SER A 116 -17.69 21.36 20.76
CA SER A 116 -16.29 21.61 20.39
C SER A 116 -16.04 21.42 18.90
N TYR A 117 -15.25 22.33 18.32
CA TYR A 117 -14.77 22.21 16.94
C TYR A 117 -14.09 20.85 16.71
N GLN A 118 -14.52 20.15 15.66
CA GLN A 118 -13.85 18.98 15.14
C GLN A 118 -13.51 19.18 13.66
N PRO A 119 -12.30 18.79 13.21
CA PRO A 119 -11.93 18.86 11.81
C PRO A 119 -12.88 18.01 10.95
N PRO A 120 -13.41 18.55 9.84
CA PRO A 120 -14.28 17.76 8.97
C PRO A 120 -13.47 16.64 8.30
N ILE A 121 -14.04 15.44 8.24
CA ILE A 121 -13.41 14.26 7.64
C ILE A 121 -14.04 13.82 6.32
N GLN A 122 -15.26 14.28 6.02
CA GLN A 122 -16.05 13.93 4.84
C GLN A 122 -16.76 15.18 4.30
N GLY A 123 -17.27 15.11 3.06
CA GLY A 123 -18.00 16.19 2.40
C GLY A 123 -17.17 16.96 1.38
N LEU A 124 -17.77 17.99 0.76
CA LEU A 124 -17.09 18.89 -0.17
C LEU A 124 -16.40 20.02 0.59
N ALA A 125 -15.36 20.59 0.00
CA ALA A 125 -14.74 21.80 0.52
C ALA A 125 -15.73 22.96 0.57
N PRO A 126 -15.63 23.87 1.55
CA PRO A 126 -16.50 25.03 1.65
C PRO A 126 -16.40 25.91 0.41
N GLY A 127 -17.52 26.55 0.04
CA GLY A 127 -17.56 27.47 -1.10
C GLY A 127 -17.09 28.89 -0.75
N VAL A 128 -17.44 29.33 0.44
CA VAL A 128 -17.16 30.69 0.93
C VAL A 128 -16.46 30.63 2.28
N LEU A 129 -15.70 31.69 2.59
CA LEU A 129 -14.94 31.82 3.82
C LEU A 129 -15.15 33.22 4.42
N ARG A 130 -15.26 33.29 5.75
CA ARG A 130 -15.18 34.57 6.47
C ARG A 130 -13.75 35.10 6.47
N ILE A 131 -13.60 36.35 6.05
CA ILE A 131 -12.34 37.09 6.09
C ILE A 131 -12.34 38.24 7.11
N GLY A 132 -13.51 38.59 7.65
CA GLY A 132 -13.66 39.76 8.50
C GLY A 132 -15.11 40.16 8.78
N GLU A 133 -15.31 41.43 9.09
CA GLU A 133 -16.61 42.06 9.35
C GLU A 133 -16.84 43.23 8.39
N LEU A 134 -17.93 43.17 7.64
CA LEU A 134 -18.44 44.31 6.88
C LEU A 134 -19.08 45.31 7.84
N LEU A 135 -18.67 46.57 7.73
CA LEU A 135 -19.23 47.68 8.48
C LEU A 135 -20.28 48.39 7.64
N LEU A 136 -21.55 48.25 8.05
CA LEU A 136 -22.67 48.96 7.42
C LEU A 136 -22.93 50.25 8.17
N GLU A 137 -22.14 51.27 7.87
CA GLU A 137 -22.24 52.63 8.46
C GLU A 137 -23.57 53.31 8.10
N GLN A 138 -24.25 52.86 7.03
CA GLN A 138 -25.47 53.44 6.49
C GLN A 138 -26.76 52.95 7.17
N VAL A 139 -26.66 52.03 8.14
CA VAL A 139 -27.78 51.49 8.92
C VAL A 139 -27.71 52.07 10.32
N ASP A 140 -28.82 52.54 10.89
CA ASP A 140 -28.88 53.01 12.28
C ASP A 140 -29.68 52.01 13.16
N PRO A 141 -29.06 51.38 14.18
CA PRO A 141 -27.63 51.46 14.52
C PRO A 141 -26.74 50.72 13.51
N PRO A 142 -25.45 51.10 13.37
CA PRO A 142 -24.50 50.45 12.46
C PRO A 142 -24.47 48.94 12.68
N LYS A 143 -24.71 48.18 11.62
CA LYS A 143 -24.72 46.71 11.69
C LYS A 143 -23.38 46.15 11.21
N LYS A 144 -22.87 45.20 11.97
CA LYS A 144 -21.73 44.36 11.58
C LYS A 144 -22.26 43.06 11.02
N ILE A 145 -21.84 42.70 9.81
CA ILE A 145 -22.17 41.40 9.22
C ILE A 145 -20.87 40.68 8.81
N PRO A 146 -20.82 39.34 8.83
CA PRO A 146 -19.65 38.60 8.37
C PRO A 146 -19.29 38.94 6.91
N ALA A 147 -18.02 39.27 6.65
CA ALA A 147 -17.49 39.43 5.31
C ALA A 147 -17.16 38.04 4.75
N LEU A 148 -18.00 37.52 3.85
CA LEU A 148 -17.83 36.23 3.19
C LEU A 148 -17.31 36.41 1.76
N VAL A 149 -16.24 35.71 1.40
CA VAL A 149 -15.68 35.72 0.04
C VAL A 149 -15.63 34.31 -0.55
N PRO A 150 -15.77 34.15 -1.88
CA PRO A 150 -15.57 32.87 -2.53
C PRO A 150 -14.13 32.40 -2.33
N ILE A 151 -13.97 31.13 -2.00
CA ILE A 151 -12.66 30.46 -1.93
C ILE A 151 -12.52 29.36 -2.99
N ARG A 152 -13.61 29.04 -3.70
CA ARG A 152 -13.61 28.15 -4.87
C ARG A 152 -14.21 28.87 -6.07
N ASP A 153 -13.98 28.34 -7.26
CA ASP A 153 -14.56 28.84 -8.49
C ASP A 153 -16.06 28.51 -8.57
N PHE A 154 -16.87 29.56 -8.65
CA PHE A 154 -18.32 29.46 -8.84
C PHE A 154 -18.80 30.13 -10.12
N SER A 155 -17.88 30.53 -11.01
CA SER A 155 -18.20 31.26 -12.24
C SER A 155 -19.27 30.55 -13.09
N ASN A 156 -19.28 29.21 -13.13
CA ASN A 156 -20.32 28.43 -13.81
C ASN A 156 -21.74 28.56 -13.21
N LYS A 157 -21.86 28.75 -11.89
CA LYS A 157 -23.16 28.95 -11.22
C LYS A 157 -23.53 30.43 -11.07
N PHE A 158 -22.52 31.29 -10.94
CA PHE A 158 -22.66 32.72 -10.74
C PHE A 158 -21.61 33.47 -11.58
N PRO A 159 -21.92 33.82 -12.85
CA PRO A 159 -20.97 34.37 -13.83
C PRO A 159 -20.26 35.67 -13.41
N ASN A 160 -20.83 36.40 -12.45
CA ASN A 160 -20.29 37.68 -11.96
C ASN A 160 -19.35 37.51 -10.77
N PHE A 161 -19.16 36.30 -10.23
CA PHE A 161 -18.19 36.05 -9.17
C PHE A 161 -16.82 35.76 -9.76
N LYS A 162 -15.81 36.43 -9.20
CA LYS A 162 -14.41 36.18 -9.56
C LYS A 162 -13.97 34.81 -9.05
N PRO A 163 -12.94 34.21 -9.68
CA PRO A 163 -12.34 32.97 -9.19
C PRO A 163 -11.90 33.12 -7.73
N GLY A 164 -11.81 32.01 -6.98
CA GLY A 164 -11.54 31.99 -5.54
C GLY A 164 -10.18 32.51 -5.07
N HIS A 165 -9.43 33.23 -5.92
CA HIS A 165 -8.18 33.90 -5.54
C HIS A 165 -8.47 35.16 -4.70
N ILE A 166 -7.60 35.47 -3.74
CA ILE A 166 -7.73 36.63 -2.83
C ILE A 166 -6.43 37.43 -2.84
N ALA A 167 -6.53 38.73 -3.06
CA ALA A 167 -5.39 39.66 -3.02
C ALA A 167 -5.65 40.78 -2.00
N ILE A 168 -4.74 40.93 -1.04
CA ILE A 168 -4.80 41.96 0.00
C ILE A 168 -3.68 42.97 -0.23
N PHE A 169 -4.05 44.21 -0.56
CA PHE A 169 -3.11 45.30 -0.80
C PHE A 169 -2.88 46.13 0.45
N SER A 170 -1.62 46.42 0.73
CA SER A 170 -1.21 47.37 1.76
C SER A 170 -0.38 48.52 1.18
N ARG A 171 -0.36 49.63 1.92
CA ARG A 171 0.38 50.86 1.57
C ARG A 171 1.24 51.39 2.71
N THR A 172 0.99 50.95 3.94
CA THR A 172 1.65 51.40 5.17
C THR A 172 2.12 50.21 6.00
N ALA A 173 3.04 50.43 6.96
CA ALA A 173 3.53 49.37 7.83
C ALA A 173 2.40 48.73 8.67
N GLU A 174 1.45 49.54 9.14
CA GLU A 174 0.31 49.05 9.93
C GLU A 174 -0.69 48.27 9.07
N SER A 175 -1.04 48.76 7.87
CA SER A 175 -1.90 48.03 6.94
C SER A 175 -1.25 46.73 6.45
N ARG A 176 0.08 46.71 6.31
CA ARG A 176 0.86 45.49 6.05
C ARG A 176 0.71 44.49 7.19
N GLN A 177 0.87 44.91 8.45
CA GLN A 177 0.71 44.02 9.60
C GLN A 177 -0.70 43.43 9.68
N ALA A 178 -1.74 44.26 9.47
CA ALA A 178 -3.12 43.80 9.43
C ALA A 178 -3.38 42.81 8.28
N ALA A 179 -2.82 43.07 7.09
CA ALA A 179 -2.93 42.18 5.94
C ALA A 179 -2.26 40.82 6.19
N LEU A 180 -1.03 40.79 6.72
CA LEU A 180 -0.33 39.55 7.03
C LEU A 180 -1.07 38.73 8.09
N SER A 181 -1.56 39.39 9.15
CA SER A 181 -2.39 38.75 10.18
C SER A 181 -3.68 38.17 9.59
N SER A 182 -4.30 38.87 8.64
CA SER A 182 -5.47 38.38 7.92
C SER A 182 -5.17 37.16 7.06
N ILE A 183 -4.04 37.12 6.34
CA ILE A 183 -3.68 35.95 5.53
C ILE A 183 -3.41 34.72 6.40
N GLU A 184 -2.75 34.90 7.55
CA GLU A 184 -2.57 33.82 8.53
C GLU A 184 -3.93 33.30 9.03
N SER A 185 -4.85 34.21 9.36
CA SER A 185 -6.22 33.86 9.75
C SER A 185 -6.97 33.10 8.66
N ILE A 186 -6.90 33.56 7.40
CA ILE A 186 -7.49 32.90 6.23
C ILE A 186 -6.90 31.51 6.05
N ALA A 187 -5.57 31.37 6.10
CA ALA A 187 -4.89 30.09 6.00
C ALA A 187 -5.37 29.11 7.07
N LEU A 188 -5.43 29.55 8.33
CA LEU A 188 -5.93 28.72 9.42
C LEU A 188 -7.39 28.31 9.22
N ARG A 189 -8.26 29.22 8.74
CA ARG A 189 -9.67 28.89 8.44
C ARG A 189 -9.78 27.88 7.29
N VAL A 190 -9.00 28.03 6.24
CA VAL A 190 -8.96 27.06 5.13
C VAL A 190 -8.52 25.69 5.65
N ILE A 191 -7.44 25.63 6.42
CA ILE A 191 -6.94 24.39 7.03
C ILE A 191 -7.97 23.74 7.96
N SER A 192 -8.68 24.52 8.75
CA SER A 192 -9.62 24.02 9.75
C SER A 192 -10.98 23.63 9.18
N THR A 193 -11.36 24.13 8.01
CA THR A 193 -12.71 23.92 7.46
C THR A 193 -12.75 23.02 6.24
N PHE A 194 -11.60 22.78 5.60
CA PHE A 194 -11.52 21.80 4.53
C PHE A 194 -11.55 20.38 5.10
N PRO A 195 -12.29 19.46 4.48
CA PRO A 195 -12.19 18.06 4.81
C PRO A 195 -10.73 17.58 4.73
N ILE A 196 -10.25 16.93 5.79
CA ILE A 196 -8.93 16.28 5.84
C ILE A 196 -8.80 15.39 4.62
N ARG A 197 -7.73 15.51 3.80
CA ARG A 197 -7.72 14.80 2.50
C ARG A 197 -7.72 15.66 1.24
N LYS A 198 -8.39 16.81 1.35
CA LYS A 198 -8.85 17.62 0.20
C LYS A 198 -8.18 18.98 0.09
N LEU A 199 -7.15 19.23 0.90
CA LEU A 199 -6.38 20.47 0.92
C LEU A 199 -4.88 20.17 0.92
N LYS A 200 -4.15 20.87 0.08
CA LYS A 200 -2.69 21.00 0.11
C LYS A 200 -2.30 22.47 0.08
N GLY A 201 -1.69 22.94 1.15
CA GLY A 201 -1.17 24.30 1.29
C GLY A 201 0.31 24.40 0.87
N ILE A 202 0.64 25.48 0.18
CA ILE A 202 2.01 25.90 -0.13
C ILE A 202 2.17 27.30 0.46
N PHE A 203 3.17 27.48 1.32
CA PHE A 203 3.38 28.72 2.06
C PHE A 203 4.68 29.39 1.62
N ILE A 204 4.61 30.64 1.20
CA ILE A 204 5.73 31.46 0.75
C ILE A 204 5.85 32.68 1.65
N ASP A 205 7.00 32.87 2.29
CA ASP A 205 7.28 34.00 3.19
C ASP A 205 8.76 34.41 3.10
N PRO A 206 9.12 35.23 2.08
CA PRO A 206 10.50 35.59 1.81
C PRO A 206 11.07 36.63 2.78
N VAL A 207 10.22 37.43 3.42
CA VAL A 207 10.64 38.56 4.28
C VAL A 207 10.70 38.16 5.75
N SER A 208 9.66 37.52 6.28
CA SER A 208 9.56 37.20 7.71
C SER A 208 10.17 35.83 8.05
N MET A 209 10.89 35.22 7.09
CA MET A 209 11.57 33.91 7.21
C MET A 209 10.66 32.78 7.71
N GLY A 210 9.39 32.78 7.29
CA GLY A 210 8.40 31.77 7.64
C GLY A 210 7.70 31.99 8.98
N ASN A 211 7.91 33.12 9.65
CA ASN A 211 7.22 33.44 10.89
C ASN A 211 5.75 33.85 10.68
N THR A 212 5.37 34.28 9.47
CA THR A 212 3.97 34.62 9.14
C THR A 212 3.07 33.39 9.18
N PHE A 213 3.63 32.21 8.91
CA PHE A 213 2.90 30.95 8.84
C PHE A 213 3.48 29.92 9.83
N PRO A 214 3.07 29.95 11.12
CA PRO A 214 3.63 29.07 12.15
C PRO A 214 3.05 27.64 12.09
N PHE A 215 3.05 27.00 10.91
CA PHE A 215 2.48 25.67 10.67
C PHE A 215 3.49 24.51 10.77
N LYS A 216 4.60 24.69 11.52
CA LYS A 216 5.68 23.68 11.63
C LYS A 216 5.20 22.31 12.10
N ASN A 217 4.16 22.27 12.94
CA ASN A 217 3.60 21.04 13.52
C ASN A 217 2.41 20.48 12.73
N LEU A 218 2.00 21.14 11.65
CA LEU A 218 0.90 20.67 10.82
C LEU A 218 1.34 19.45 10.01
N HIS A 219 0.43 18.50 9.83
CA HIS A 219 0.74 17.27 9.09
C HIS A 219 1.26 17.57 7.67
N LYS A 220 2.36 16.91 7.25
CA LYS A 220 3.05 17.16 5.96
C LYS A 220 2.14 17.03 4.73
N PHE A 221 1.08 16.23 4.82
CA PHE A 221 0.07 16.12 3.77
C PHE A 221 -0.61 17.46 3.46
N ILE A 222 -0.86 18.29 4.49
CA ILE A 222 -1.54 19.58 4.36
C ILE A 222 -0.52 20.70 4.13
N ALA A 223 0.57 20.76 4.91
CA ALA A 223 1.48 21.90 4.88
C ALA A 223 2.63 21.82 3.86
N GLY A 224 2.78 20.68 3.18
CA GLY A 224 3.98 20.39 2.41
C GLY A 224 5.19 20.12 3.31
N GLN A 225 6.40 20.38 2.79
CA GLN A 225 7.65 20.08 3.50
C GLN A 225 8.11 21.21 4.43
N LYS A 226 7.95 22.47 4.01
CA LYS A 226 8.40 23.68 4.71
C LYS A 226 7.74 24.93 4.11
N THR A 227 7.81 26.04 4.83
CA THR A 227 7.56 27.37 4.27
C THR A 227 8.76 27.80 3.42
N TYR A 228 8.50 28.28 2.20
CA TYR A 228 9.53 28.64 1.23
C TYR A 228 9.90 30.11 1.34
N THR A 229 11.21 30.38 1.47
CA THR A 229 11.73 31.73 1.72
C THR A 229 12.74 32.20 0.66
N ARG A 230 13.36 31.26 -0.08
CA ARG A 230 14.37 31.56 -1.11
C ARG A 230 13.74 31.63 -2.50
N SER A 231 14.21 32.54 -3.35
CA SER A 231 13.69 32.73 -4.72
C SER A 231 13.75 31.49 -5.60
N ASP A 232 14.83 30.69 -5.52
CA ASP A 232 14.95 29.46 -6.31
C ASP A 232 13.88 28.42 -5.92
N ASP A 233 13.70 28.20 -4.61
CA ASP A 233 12.69 27.29 -4.07
C ASP A 233 11.27 27.78 -4.45
N ILE A 234 11.02 29.09 -4.41
CA ILE A 234 9.74 29.70 -4.82
C ILE A 234 9.46 29.39 -6.30
N ARG A 235 10.44 29.61 -7.18
CA ARG A 235 10.29 29.34 -8.61
C ARG A 235 9.97 27.87 -8.88
N GLU A 236 10.66 26.95 -8.21
CA GLU A 236 10.40 25.51 -8.33
C GLU A 236 8.96 25.14 -7.94
N GLN A 237 8.43 25.71 -6.86
CA GLN A 237 7.05 25.45 -6.43
C GLN A 237 6.01 26.01 -7.42
N LEU A 238 6.22 27.21 -7.96
CA LEU A 238 5.31 27.81 -8.95
C LEU A 238 5.31 27.02 -10.26
N ARG A 239 6.49 26.60 -10.72
CA ARG A 239 6.62 25.72 -11.88
C ARG A 239 5.91 24.38 -11.65
N GLY A 240 6.12 23.74 -10.50
CA GLY A 240 5.46 22.48 -10.17
C GLY A 240 3.93 22.60 -10.07
N LEU A 241 3.42 23.77 -9.65
CA LEU A 241 1.98 24.05 -9.71
C LEU A 241 1.47 24.20 -11.15
N THR A 242 2.23 24.88 -12.00
CA THR A 242 1.88 25.05 -13.43
C THR A 242 1.86 23.69 -14.15
N GLU A 243 2.87 22.85 -13.94
CA GLU A 243 2.91 21.48 -14.46
C GLU A 243 1.73 20.63 -13.96
N HIS A 244 1.37 20.75 -12.68
CA HIS A 244 0.18 20.08 -12.13
C HIS A 244 -1.13 20.58 -12.78
N ILE A 245 -1.28 21.89 -13.00
CA ILE A 245 -2.45 22.46 -13.68
C ILE A 245 -2.59 21.85 -15.08
N GLU A 246 -1.50 21.80 -15.85
CA GLU A 246 -1.49 21.18 -17.18
C GLU A 246 -1.90 19.71 -17.13
N GLN A 247 -1.32 18.95 -16.19
CA GLN A 247 -1.65 17.55 -16.01
C GLN A 247 -3.12 17.33 -15.60
N VAL A 248 -3.69 18.19 -14.75
CA VAL A 248 -5.10 18.09 -14.34
C VAL A 248 -6.04 18.40 -15.50
N LEU A 249 -5.74 19.46 -16.26
CA LEU A 249 -6.51 19.84 -17.44
C LEU A 249 -6.50 18.72 -18.49
N GLN A 250 -5.35 18.08 -18.72
CA GLN A 250 -5.20 17.00 -19.71
C GLN A 250 -5.81 15.67 -19.25
N ASN A 251 -5.55 15.24 -18.01
CA ASN A 251 -5.87 13.88 -17.56
C ASN A 251 -7.25 13.76 -16.90
N TYR A 252 -7.74 14.81 -16.23
CA TYR A 252 -9.02 14.76 -15.50
C TYR A 252 -10.14 15.51 -16.22
N LEU A 253 -9.86 16.71 -16.75
CA LEU A 253 -10.91 17.58 -17.30
C LEU A 253 -11.21 17.26 -18.76
N GLY A 254 -10.19 17.16 -19.63
CA GLY A 254 -10.33 16.67 -21.01
C GLY A 254 -11.61 17.15 -21.71
N ASN A 255 -12.42 16.21 -22.20
CA ASN A 255 -13.76 16.47 -22.75
C ASN A 255 -14.90 16.15 -21.77
N ASN A 256 -14.60 15.74 -20.52
CA ASN A 256 -15.57 15.11 -19.63
C ASN A 256 -16.11 16.05 -18.54
N TYR A 257 -15.30 17.03 -18.09
CA TYR A 257 -15.68 17.97 -17.04
C TYR A 257 -15.16 19.37 -17.34
N GLU A 258 -15.96 20.40 -17.10
CA GLU A 258 -15.59 21.80 -17.35
C GLU A 258 -14.58 22.35 -16.32
N SER A 259 -14.60 21.82 -15.09
CA SER A 259 -13.69 22.21 -14.00
C SER A 259 -13.51 21.10 -12.98
N ILE A 260 -12.48 21.18 -12.14
CA ILE A 260 -12.22 20.19 -11.10
C ILE A 260 -13.32 20.17 -10.03
N GLU A 261 -14.05 21.28 -9.86
CA GLU A 261 -15.21 21.36 -8.96
C GLU A 261 -16.33 20.46 -9.46
N ALA A 262 -16.62 20.49 -10.77
CA ALA A 262 -17.61 19.61 -11.38
C ALA A 262 -17.19 18.13 -11.22
N TYR A 263 -15.91 17.84 -11.44
CA TYR A 263 -15.34 16.52 -11.20
C TYR A 263 -15.49 16.08 -9.72
N ASN A 264 -15.10 16.93 -8.76
CA ASN A 264 -15.13 16.61 -7.33
C ASN A 264 -16.55 16.44 -6.78
N ILE A 265 -17.54 17.17 -7.32
CA ILE A 265 -18.96 17.00 -6.99
C ILE A 265 -19.46 15.62 -7.46
N ALA A 266 -19.07 15.20 -8.68
CA ALA A 266 -19.43 13.90 -9.20
C ALA A 266 -18.69 12.77 -8.45
N ALA A 267 -17.40 12.94 -8.17
CA ALA A 267 -16.50 11.90 -7.68
C ALA A 267 -16.66 11.52 -6.20
N LYS A 268 -17.39 12.33 -5.40
CA LYS A 268 -17.70 12.19 -3.97
C LYS A 268 -16.54 11.68 -3.08
N SER A 269 -16.21 10.39 -3.14
CA SER A 269 -15.17 9.67 -2.38
C SER A 269 -13.76 9.71 -2.97
N VAL A 270 -13.56 10.05 -4.26
CA VAL A 270 -12.22 10.10 -4.92
C VAL A 270 -11.89 11.51 -5.41
N ALA A 271 -12.37 12.52 -4.68
CA ALA A 271 -12.13 13.92 -5.03
C ALA A 271 -10.64 14.29 -5.01
N GLU A 272 -10.20 15.03 -6.03
CA GLU A 272 -8.87 15.61 -6.12
C GLU A 272 -8.71 16.74 -5.09
N ALA A 273 -7.54 16.81 -4.45
CA ALA A 273 -7.28 17.80 -3.41
C ALA A 273 -7.06 19.19 -4.01
N TYR A 274 -7.69 20.19 -3.41
CA TYR A 274 -7.47 21.59 -3.75
C TYR A 274 -6.07 22.03 -3.29
N ARG A 275 -5.40 22.85 -4.11
CA ARG A 275 -4.09 23.40 -3.77
C ARG A 275 -4.20 24.89 -3.50
N TYR A 276 -3.77 25.33 -2.32
CA TYR A 276 -3.76 26.75 -1.95
C TYR A 276 -2.34 27.25 -1.82
N LEU A 277 -2.04 28.31 -2.56
CA LEU A 277 -0.79 29.04 -2.50
C LEU A 277 -0.98 30.29 -1.63
N PHE A 278 -0.34 30.32 -0.47
CA PHE A 278 -0.34 31.45 0.45
C PHE A 278 0.99 32.22 0.32
N ILE A 279 0.91 33.50 -0.05
CA ILE A 279 2.11 34.33 -0.30
C ILE A 279 2.07 35.55 0.62
N ALA A 280 3.08 35.67 1.47
CA ALA A 280 3.34 36.87 2.26
C ALA A 280 4.31 37.80 1.52
N ASP A 281 4.09 39.11 1.66
CA ASP A 281 5.01 40.18 1.22
C ASP A 281 5.42 40.14 -0.26
N PHE A 282 4.49 39.76 -1.15
CA PHE A 282 4.70 39.90 -2.58
C PHE A 282 4.82 41.41 -2.94
N PRO A 283 5.73 41.83 -3.85
CA PRO A 283 6.57 41.05 -4.78
C PRO A 283 7.95 40.59 -4.26
N SER A 284 8.27 40.75 -2.97
CA SER A 284 9.60 40.37 -2.44
C SER A 284 9.92 38.90 -2.72
N GLY A 285 11.14 38.59 -3.16
CA GLY A 285 11.58 37.23 -3.46
C GLY A 285 11.12 36.66 -4.81
N PHE A 286 10.33 37.39 -5.60
CA PHE A 286 9.89 37.00 -6.94
C PHE A 286 10.70 37.70 -8.03
N ASP A 287 11.21 36.92 -8.98
CA ASP A 287 11.79 37.43 -10.22
C ASP A 287 10.77 37.42 -11.37
N ASN A 288 11.22 37.82 -12.57
CA ASN A 288 10.34 37.88 -13.74
C ASN A 288 9.77 36.51 -14.16
N HIS A 289 10.51 35.41 -13.97
CA HIS A 289 10.01 34.07 -14.32
C HIS A 289 8.96 33.61 -13.31
N SER A 290 9.23 33.80 -12.02
CA SER A 290 8.27 33.51 -10.95
C SER A 290 7.00 34.34 -11.08
N TRP A 291 7.08 35.57 -11.60
CA TRP A 291 5.90 36.38 -11.93
C TRP A 291 5.06 35.78 -13.07
N GLU A 292 5.69 35.34 -14.17
CA GLU A 292 4.96 34.71 -15.28
C GLU A 292 4.28 33.40 -14.87
N ASP A 293 4.96 32.58 -14.04
CA ASP A 293 4.36 31.36 -13.49
C ASP A 293 3.17 31.69 -12.57
N LEU A 294 3.31 32.67 -11.67
CA LEU A 294 2.20 33.12 -10.82
C LEU A 294 1.02 33.65 -11.65
N LYS A 295 1.29 34.41 -12.71
CA LYS A 295 0.28 34.91 -13.64
C LYS A 295 -0.45 33.77 -14.35
N SER A 296 0.28 32.73 -14.78
CA SER A 296 -0.31 31.52 -15.37
C SER A 296 -1.22 30.80 -14.37
N ILE A 297 -0.81 30.69 -13.11
CA ILE A 297 -1.62 30.11 -12.03
C ILE A 297 -2.88 30.92 -11.77
N LEU A 298 -2.82 32.26 -11.77
CA LEU A 298 -4.02 33.11 -11.60
C LEU A 298 -5.01 32.97 -12.77
N LEU A 299 -4.50 32.74 -13.98
CA LEU A 299 -5.33 32.60 -15.19
C LEU A 299 -6.00 31.23 -15.30
N ASN A 300 -5.25 30.15 -15.04
CA ASN A 300 -5.68 28.78 -15.33
C ASN A 300 -5.91 27.93 -14.07
N GLY A 301 -5.44 28.39 -12.91
CA GLY A 301 -5.41 27.61 -11.68
C GLY A 301 -6.80 27.26 -11.15
N SER A 302 -7.77 28.19 -11.22
CA SER A 302 -9.11 27.98 -10.67
C SER A 302 -9.80 26.74 -11.27
N LYS A 303 -9.70 26.55 -12.59
CA LYS A 303 -10.25 25.38 -13.29
C LYS A 303 -9.67 24.05 -12.80
N ALA A 304 -8.40 24.06 -12.41
CA ALA A 304 -7.68 22.89 -11.89
C ALA A 304 -7.69 22.81 -10.35
N GLY A 305 -8.43 23.69 -9.65
CA GLY A 305 -8.53 23.69 -8.19
C GLY A 305 -7.31 24.24 -7.47
N VAL A 306 -6.50 25.04 -8.16
CA VAL A 306 -5.35 25.76 -7.62
C VAL A 306 -5.75 27.20 -7.34
N TYR A 307 -5.68 27.61 -6.08
CA TYR A 307 -6.10 28.92 -5.60
C TYR A 307 -4.94 29.66 -4.95
N VAL A 308 -5.00 31.00 -4.96
CA VAL A 308 -3.92 31.87 -4.50
C VAL A 308 -4.50 32.88 -3.50
N VAL A 309 -3.87 32.99 -2.34
CA VAL A 309 -4.15 34.01 -1.33
C VAL A 309 -2.84 34.75 -1.09
N LEU A 310 -2.80 36.04 -1.43
CA LEU A 310 -1.54 36.80 -1.35
C LEU A 310 -1.69 38.20 -0.75
N HIS A 311 -0.64 38.62 -0.06
CA HIS A 311 -0.42 40.00 0.38
C HIS A 311 0.45 40.70 -0.64
N ILE A 312 0.00 41.87 -1.11
CA ILE A 312 0.72 42.71 -2.06
C ILE A 312 1.08 44.03 -1.38
N ASP A 313 2.36 44.24 -1.14
CA ASP A 313 2.86 45.51 -0.61
C ASP A 313 3.15 46.47 -1.78
N ARG A 314 2.40 47.58 -1.86
CA ARG A 314 2.54 48.56 -2.94
C ARG A 314 3.80 49.42 -2.81
N SER A 315 4.46 49.41 -1.64
CA SER A 315 5.69 50.16 -1.39
C SER A 315 6.95 49.48 -1.94
N LEU A 316 6.87 48.19 -2.30
CA LEU A 316 8.03 47.40 -2.76
C LEU A 316 8.30 47.54 -4.26
N GLU A 317 9.55 47.30 -4.66
CA GLU A 317 9.97 47.29 -6.07
C GLU A 317 9.30 46.16 -6.86
N ARG A 318 8.87 46.47 -8.08
CA ARG A 318 8.05 45.59 -8.91
C ARG A 318 8.89 44.84 -9.96
N PRO A 319 8.51 43.61 -10.33
CA PRO A 319 9.09 42.92 -11.49
C PRO A 319 8.85 43.68 -12.80
N ARG A 320 9.61 43.36 -13.86
CA ARG A 320 9.38 43.94 -15.19
C ARG A 320 8.05 43.40 -15.76
N ASN A 321 7.30 44.24 -16.48
CA ASN A 321 5.97 43.93 -17.04
C ASN A 321 4.89 43.59 -16.00
N PHE A 322 5.06 44.04 -14.76
CA PHE A 322 4.08 43.87 -13.70
C PHE A 322 2.86 44.79 -13.90
N ASP A 323 1.65 44.23 -13.86
CA ASP A 323 0.38 44.96 -13.98
C ASP A 323 -0.59 44.56 -12.87
N TYR A 324 -1.01 45.55 -12.06
CA TYR A 324 -1.98 45.36 -10.98
C TYR A 324 -3.35 44.94 -11.48
N ARG A 325 -3.73 45.27 -12.73
CA ARG A 325 -5.03 44.91 -13.32
C ARG A 325 -5.24 43.40 -13.35
N THR A 326 -4.16 42.62 -13.44
CA THR A 326 -4.20 41.16 -13.36
C THR A 326 -4.93 40.67 -12.10
N PHE A 327 -4.69 41.31 -10.95
CA PHE A 327 -5.37 40.93 -9.70
C PHE A 327 -6.82 41.43 -9.67
N ASP A 328 -7.11 42.58 -10.29
CA ASP A 328 -8.49 43.02 -10.46
C ASP A 328 -9.29 42.09 -11.37
N ASP A 329 -8.67 41.46 -12.38
CA ASP A 329 -9.37 40.56 -13.30
C ASP A 329 -9.64 39.18 -12.67
N PHE A 330 -8.70 38.65 -11.88
CA PHE A 330 -8.74 37.25 -11.41
C PHE A 330 -8.93 37.06 -9.90
N CYS A 331 -8.78 38.11 -9.07
CA CYS A 331 -8.86 38.00 -7.61
C CYS A 331 -10.01 38.80 -7.00
N THR A 332 -10.49 38.34 -5.85
CA THR A 332 -11.20 39.17 -4.87
C THR A 332 -10.20 40.12 -4.22
N VAL A 333 -10.36 41.42 -4.45
CA VAL A 333 -9.40 42.45 -4.06
C VAL A 333 -9.84 43.18 -2.79
N LEU A 334 -8.93 43.26 -1.82
CA LEU A 334 -9.01 44.03 -0.59
C LEU A 334 -7.94 45.12 -0.61
N ASP A 335 -8.31 46.40 -0.58
CA ASP A 335 -7.35 47.52 -0.63
C ASP A 335 -7.40 48.34 0.67
N SER A 336 -6.24 48.69 1.23
CA SER A 336 -6.17 49.51 2.44
C SER A 336 -6.69 50.93 2.18
N ILE A 337 -7.47 51.48 3.11
CA ILE A 337 -8.04 52.84 3.02
C ILE A 337 -6.97 53.90 3.36
N GLU A 338 -6.93 55.00 2.60
CA GLU A 338 -6.10 56.18 2.92
C GLU A 338 -6.81 57.10 3.93
N GLU A 339 -6.05 57.78 4.79
CA GLU A 339 -6.58 58.84 5.66
C GLU A 339 -7.30 59.90 4.82
N VAL A 340 -8.64 59.92 4.89
CA VAL A 340 -9.45 61.00 4.33
C VAL A 340 -9.37 62.17 5.30
N ASN A 341 -8.60 63.20 4.94
CA ASN A 341 -8.40 64.41 5.75
C ASN A 341 -9.66 65.30 5.93
N ASP A 342 -10.85 64.89 5.47
CA ASP A 342 -12.06 65.75 5.45
C ASP A 342 -13.34 65.05 5.96
N LEU A 343 -13.27 64.33 7.08
CA LEU A 343 -14.49 63.96 7.83
C LEU A 343 -14.35 64.29 9.31
N PHE A 344 -15.18 65.24 9.75
CA PHE A 344 -15.49 65.52 11.16
C PHE A 344 -15.72 64.22 11.92
N GLU A 345 -15.24 64.18 13.17
CA GLU A 345 -15.44 63.13 14.17
C GLU A 345 -16.80 62.43 14.02
N LEU A 346 -16.79 61.31 13.30
CA LEU A 346 -17.83 60.29 13.42
C LEU A 346 -17.43 59.47 14.65
N ASP A 347 -18.27 59.51 15.68
CA ASP A 347 -18.23 58.59 16.82
C ASP A 347 -18.40 57.14 16.29
N LEU A 348 -17.31 56.55 15.82
CA LEU A 348 -17.25 55.13 15.52
C LEU A 348 -17.38 54.37 16.84
N PRO A 349 -18.31 53.41 16.97
CA PRO A 349 -18.48 52.67 18.21
C PRO A 349 -17.21 51.86 18.54
N ASN A 350 -16.58 52.15 19.69
CA ASN A 350 -15.50 51.41 20.35
C ASN A 350 -14.19 51.20 19.54
N ASN A 351 -13.16 52.02 19.78
CA ASN A 351 -11.74 51.75 19.49
C ASN A 351 -11.39 51.24 18.06
N LEU A 352 -12.14 51.63 17.03
CA LEU A 352 -11.79 51.33 15.64
C LEU A 352 -10.84 52.41 15.10
N VAL A 353 -9.56 52.06 14.92
CA VAL A 353 -8.57 52.93 14.26
C VAL A 353 -8.67 52.69 12.75
N PHE A 354 -8.66 53.76 11.94
CA PHE A 354 -8.71 53.69 10.45
C PHE A 354 -7.68 52.74 9.81
N LYS A 355 -6.59 52.45 10.53
CA LYS A 355 -5.48 51.58 10.14
C LYS A 355 -5.85 50.10 9.94
N ASP A 356 -7.00 49.66 10.46
CA ASP A 356 -7.47 48.26 10.38
C ASP A 356 -8.56 48.04 9.32
N LEU A 357 -8.89 49.07 8.52
CA LEU A 357 -9.99 49.05 7.56
C LEU A 357 -9.51 48.88 6.12
N PHE A 358 -10.20 48.01 5.39
CA PHE A 358 -9.98 47.71 3.99
C PHE A 358 -11.26 47.91 3.18
N GLU A 359 -11.11 48.22 1.91
CA GLU A 359 -12.19 48.24 0.93
C GLU A 359 -12.28 46.88 0.24
N LEU A 360 -13.41 46.21 0.39
CA LEU A 360 -13.77 45.01 -0.36
C LEU A 360 -14.65 45.40 -1.54
N LYS A 361 -14.16 45.16 -2.75
CA LYS A 361 -14.94 45.33 -3.99
C LYS A 361 -15.71 44.04 -4.30
N LEU A 362 -17.03 44.09 -4.17
CA LEU A 362 -17.95 43.00 -4.52
C LEU A 362 -18.66 43.30 -5.85
N LEU A 363 -19.64 42.45 -6.20
CA LEU A 363 -20.45 42.52 -7.44
C LEU A 363 -20.87 43.95 -7.80
N ASN A 364 -20.89 44.27 -9.11
CA ASN A 364 -21.35 45.56 -9.66
C ASN A 364 -20.57 46.80 -9.17
N ASN A 365 -19.28 46.65 -8.83
CA ASN A 365 -18.42 47.72 -8.28
C ASN A 365 -18.91 48.28 -6.93
N LEU A 366 -19.66 47.49 -6.16
CA LEU A 366 -20.02 47.86 -4.79
C LEU A 366 -18.80 47.72 -3.88
N THR A 367 -18.39 48.81 -3.26
CA THR A 367 -17.27 48.83 -2.32
C THR A 367 -17.81 48.89 -0.88
N PHE A 368 -17.35 47.96 -0.05
CA PHE A 368 -17.69 47.92 1.37
C PHE A 368 -16.45 48.05 2.24
N LYS A 369 -16.59 48.75 3.38
CA LYS A 369 -15.54 48.78 4.40
C LYS A 369 -15.57 47.49 5.19
N VAL A 370 -14.41 46.84 5.31
CA VAL A 370 -14.21 45.57 6.00
C VAL A 370 -13.10 45.72 7.03
N LYS A 371 -13.37 45.26 8.25
CA LYS A 371 -12.33 44.96 9.23
C LYS A 371 -11.92 43.50 9.07
N LEU A 372 -10.64 43.24 8.77
CA LEU A 372 -10.16 41.88 8.60
C LEU A 372 -10.03 41.14 9.94
N ASP A 373 -10.27 39.82 9.92
CA ASP A 373 -10.12 38.97 11.10
C ASP A 373 -8.63 38.68 11.37
N ALA A 374 -8.17 38.92 12.60
CA ALA A 374 -6.89 38.42 13.11
C ALA A 374 -7.00 36.93 13.54
N PRO A 375 -5.89 36.16 13.60
CA PRO A 375 -5.91 34.78 14.07
C PRO A 375 -6.30 34.69 15.56
N PRO A 376 -6.80 33.54 16.02
CA PRO A 376 -7.20 33.33 17.42
C PRO A 376 -6.00 33.42 18.38
N GLN A 377 -6.30 33.50 19.68
CA GLN A 377 -5.26 33.45 20.72
C GLN A 377 -4.40 32.19 20.60
N GLN A 378 -3.10 32.31 20.91
CA GLN A 378 -2.09 31.25 20.71
C GLN A 378 -2.50 29.87 21.26
N LYS A 379 -3.18 29.81 22.41
CA LYS A 379 -3.67 28.56 23.01
C LYS A 379 -4.69 27.86 22.11
N GLN A 380 -5.67 28.61 21.61
CA GLN A 380 -6.70 28.09 20.70
C GLN A 380 -6.09 27.74 19.34
N TYR A 381 -5.21 28.59 18.81
CA TYR A 381 -4.47 28.35 17.57
C TYR A 381 -3.74 27.00 17.59
N ASN A 382 -2.89 26.78 18.59
CA ASN A 382 -2.11 25.57 18.73
C ASN A 382 -3.01 24.34 18.87
N LYS A 383 -4.13 24.45 19.59
CA LYS A 383 -5.05 23.33 19.79
C LYS A 383 -5.81 22.94 18.51
N ILE A 384 -6.21 23.91 17.69
CA ILE A 384 -6.82 23.64 16.37
C ILE A 384 -5.82 22.87 15.50
N ILE A 385 -4.56 23.31 15.43
CA ILE A 385 -3.51 22.63 14.66
C ILE A 385 -3.25 21.22 15.18
N GLU A 386 -3.20 21.02 16.50
CA GLU A 386 -3.07 19.70 17.13
C GLU A 386 -4.22 18.76 16.72
N LEU A 387 -5.47 19.22 16.83
CA LEU A 387 -6.65 18.43 16.45
C LEU A 387 -6.67 18.08 14.96
N VAL A 388 -6.39 19.05 14.08
CA VAL A 388 -6.29 18.82 12.64
C VAL A 388 -5.19 17.80 12.34
N THR A 389 -4.04 17.91 12.99
CA THR A 389 -2.89 17.02 12.79
C THR A 389 -3.17 15.60 13.28
N ASP A 390 -3.78 15.45 14.46
CA ASP A 390 -4.11 14.15 15.01
C ASP A 390 -5.26 13.47 14.26
N THR A 391 -6.22 14.24 13.77
CA THR A 391 -7.26 13.73 12.86
C THR A 391 -6.64 13.29 11.53
N ALA A 392 -5.72 14.08 10.97
CA ALA A 392 -4.99 13.71 9.74
C ALA A 392 -4.18 12.42 9.84
N LYS A 393 -3.66 12.08 11.03
CA LYS A 393 -2.99 10.79 11.28
C LYS A 393 -3.96 9.60 11.33
N LYS A 394 -5.21 9.83 11.74
CA LYS A 394 -6.23 8.77 11.94
C LYS A 394 -7.10 8.52 10.71
N VAL A 395 -7.31 9.52 9.86
CA VAL A 395 -8.16 9.40 8.67
C VAL A 395 -7.47 8.54 7.60
N ASN A 396 -8.03 7.34 7.40
CA ASN A 396 -7.68 6.45 6.30
C ASN A 396 -8.09 7.04 4.95
N VAL A 397 -7.41 6.64 3.88
CA VAL A 397 -7.66 7.13 2.51
C VAL A 397 -9.12 6.85 2.13
N GLU A 398 -9.89 7.91 1.82
CA GLU A 398 -11.23 7.77 1.23
C GLU A 398 -11.09 6.94 -0.05
N THR A 399 -11.67 5.74 -0.02
CA THR A 399 -11.68 4.77 -1.11
C THR A 399 -13.06 4.12 -1.08
N VAL A 400 -13.54 3.66 -2.23
CA VAL A 400 -14.78 2.88 -2.27
C VAL A 400 -14.60 1.60 -1.47
N SER A 401 -15.61 1.26 -0.67
CA SER A 401 -15.61 -0.01 0.06
C SER A 401 -15.56 -1.16 -0.93
N PHE A 402 -14.66 -2.13 -0.73
CA PHE A 402 -14.52 -3.27 -1.63
C PHE A 402 -15.84 -4.03 -1.83
N SER A 403 -16.66 -4.13 -0.77
CA SER A 403 -17.99 -4.75 -0.80
C SER A 403 -18.95 -4.09 -1.82
N GLU A 404 -18.79 -2.80 -2.12
CA GLU A 404 -19.65 -2.09 -3.09
C GLU A 404 -19.31 -2.45 -4.55
N LEU A 405 -18.15 -3.06 -4.81
CA LEU A 405 -17.73 -3.41 -6.16
C LEU A 405 -18.46 -4.65 -6.72
N TYR A 406 -19.08 -5.47 -5.85
CA TYR A 406 -19.65 -6.79 -6.17
C TYR A 406 -21.15 -6.96 -5.82
N PRO A 407 -22.08 -6.27 -6.52
CA PRO A 407 -23.51 -6.43 -6.27
C PRO A 407 -24.20 -7.60 -7.03
N GLN A 408 -23.46 -8.38 -7.84
CA GLN A 408 -23.97 -9.38 -8.78
C GLN A 408 -23.92 -10.82 -8.23
N PRO A 409 -24.66 -11.80 -8.82
CA PRO A 409 -24.61 -13.19 -8.39
C PRO A 409 -23.22 -13.81 -8.55
N GLU A 410 -22.77 -14.43 -7.47
CA GLU A 410 -21.46 -15.06 -7.29
C GLU A 410 -21.22 -16.21 -8.30
N TRP A 411 -20.00 -16.31 -8.83
CA TRP A 411 -19.56 -17.36 -9.79
C TRP A 411 -20.37 -17.49 -11.09
N SER A 412 -20.97 -16.39 -11.57
CA SER A 412 -21.66 -16.32 -12.86
C SER A 412 -20.77 -15.95 -14.05
N GLY A 413 -19.52 -15.58 -13.82
CA GLY A 413 -18.60 -15.11 -14.85
C GLY A 413 -18.13 -16.20 -15.82
N ASP A 414 -18.02 -15.86 -17.10
CA ASP A 414 -17.46 -16.70 -18.16
C ASP A 414 -16.10 -16.14 -18.61
N SER A 415 -15.04 -16.93 -18.47
CA SER A 415 -13.69 -16.50 -18.80
C SER A 415 -13.26 -16.84 -20.23
N ARG A 416 -14.16 -17.27 -21.14
CA ARG A 416 -13.78 -17.67 -22.50
C ARG A 416 -12.99 -16.62 -23.27
N ARG A 417 -13.41 -15.35 -23.22
CA ARG A 417 -12.75 -14.25 -23.95
C ARG A 417 -11.74 -13.48 -23.12
N GLU A 418 -12.09 -13.21 -21.86
CA GLU A 418 -11.30 -12.41 -20.93
C GLU A 418 -11.64 -12.75 -19.49
N MET A 419 -10.75 -12.39 -18.57
CA MET A 419 -11.03 -12.32 -17.15
C MET A 419 -11.06 -10.85 -16.74
N ARG A 420 -12.26 -10.35 -16.40
CA ARG A 420 -12.51 -8.96 -16.03
C ARG A 420 -13.20 -8.84 -14.68
N ALA A 421 -12.73 -7.95 -13.80
CA ALA A 421 -13.40 -7.63 -12.54
C ALA A 421 -13.10 -6.20 -12.05
N PRO A 422 -14.05 -5.53 -11.35
CA PRO A 422 -13.85 -4.19 -10.81
C PRO A 422 -12.90 -4.18 -9.60
N ILE A 423 -11.86 -3.36 -9.63
CA ILE A 423 -10.85 -3.26 -8.57
C ILE A 423 -10.85 -1.90 -7.86
N GLY A 424 -11.63 -0.94 -8.36
CA GLY A 424 -11.73 0.39 -7.78
C GLY A 424 -12.58 1.32 -8.63
N LEU A 425 -12.28 2.62 -8.55
CA LEU A 425 -12.90 3.66 -9.38
C LEU A 425 -11.88 4.31 -10.31
N MET A 426 -12.34 4.70 -11.48
CA MET A 426 -11.64 5.49 -12.47
C MET A 426 -12.42 6.80 -12.64
N GLY A 427 -11.79 7.92 -12.31
CA GLY A 427 -12.51 9.19 -12.26
C GLY A 427 -13.67 9.20 -11.23
N ALA A 428 -14.76 9.87 -11.59
CA ALA A 428 -15.85 10.16 -10.66
C ALA A 428 -16.88 9.03 -10.49
N MET A 429 -17.18 8.29 -11.55
CA MET A 429 -18.29 7.32 -11.60
C MET A 429 -17.91 6.00 -12.29
N ASP A 430 -16.82 5.97 -13.07
CA ASP A 430 -16.47 4.76 -13.81
C ASP A 430 -15.75 3.77 -12.89
N LYS A 431 -15.99 2.48 -13.10
CA LYS A 431 -15.26 1.44 -12.38
C LYS A 431 -13.87 1.31 -12.99
N LEU A 432 -12.85 1.29 -12.14
CA LEU A 432 -11.55 0.80 -12.54
C LEU A 432 -11.65 -0.72 -12.62
N GLU A 433 -11.64 -1.28 -13.83
CA GLU A 433 -11.72 -2.72 -14.05
C GLU A 433 -10.37 -3.29 -14.44
N PHE A 434 -9.92 -4.28 -13.68
CA PHE A 434 -8.81 -5.13 -14.11
C PHE A 434 -9.33 -6.12 -15.15
N TRP A 435 -8.64 -6.22 -16.28
CA TRP A 435 -8.94 -7.27 -17.25
C TRP A 435 -7.71 -7.73 -18.03
N LEU A 436 -7.70 -9.02 -18.38
CA LEU A 436 -6.74 -9.65 -19.27
C LEU A 436 -7.47 -10.63 -20.19
N GLY A 437 -7.07 -10.68 -21.46
CA GLY A 437 -7.73 -11.40 -22.54
C GLY A 437 -8.02 -10.51 -23.72
N GLU A 438 -9.07 -10.85 -24.48
CA GLU A 438 -9.53 -10.11 -25.64
C GLU A 438 -10.95 -9.63 -25.38
N ASN A 439 -11.15 -8.32 -25.37
CA ASN A 439 -12.47 -7.73 -25.09
C ASN A 439 -13.38 -7.77 -26.33
N GLU A 440 -14.60 -7.23 -26.21
CA GLU A 440 -15.58 -7.22 -27.29
C GLU A 440 -15.13 -6.39 -28.51
N ASP A 441 -14.32 -5.35 -28.29
CA ASP A 441 -13.73 -4.50 -29.33
C ASP A 441 -12.46 -5.10 -29.96
N ASN A 442 -12.14 -6.36 -29.63
CA ASN A 442 -10.91 -7.07 -30.02
C ASN A 442 -9.62 -6.37 -29.58
N GLN A 443 -9.69 -5.53 -28.54
CA GLN A 443 -8.50 -5.05 -27.85
C GLN A 443 -7.95 -6.17 -27.00
N LEU A 444 -6.64 -6.36 -27.09
CA LEU A 444 -5.92 -7.42 -26.42
C LEU A 444 -5.14 -6.84 -25.24
N THR A 445 -5.24 -7.49 -24.09
CA THR A 445 -4.37 -7.23 -22.94
C THR A 445 -3.90 -8.56 -22.36
N SER A 446 -2.61 -8.85 -22.50
CA SER A 446 -2.03 -10.19 -22.30
C SER A 446 -1.47 -10.35 -20.89
N HIS A 447 -0.67 -9.39 -20.43
CA HIS A 447 0.11 -9.51 -19.19
C HIS A 447 0.19 -8.18 -18.46
N GLY A 448 0.26 -8.22 -17.13
CA GLY A 448 0.33 -7.02 -16.29
C GLY A 448 1.67 -6.87 -15.58
N LEU A 449 2.17 -5.63 -15.51
CA LEU A 449 3.19 -5.18 -14.56
C LEU A 449 2.57 -4.19 -13.59
N LEU A 450 2.64 -4.49 -12.30
CA LEU A 450 2.31 -3.56 -11.21
C LEU A 450 3.61 -3.08 -10.54
N ALA A 451 3.82 -1.78 -10.45
CA ALA A 451 4.99 -1.24 -9.78
C ALA A 451 4.63 -0.07 -8.86
N GLY A 452 5.32 0.03 -7.72
CA GLY A 452 5.09 1.09 -6.74
C GLY A 452 6.00 0.92 -5.53
N LYS A 453 6.42 2.03 -4.91
CA LYS A 453 7.27 1.99 -3.70
C LYS A 453 6.52 1.37 -2.51
N THR A 454 7.22 1.00 -1.44
CA THR A 454 6.60 0.51 -0.21
C THR A 454 5.53 1.50 0.31
N GLY A 455 4.36 0.98 0.69
CA GLY A 455 3.23 1.81 1.17
C GLY A 455 2.43 2.53 0.08
N SER A 456 2.76 2.34 -1.22
CA SER A 456 2.00 2.93 -2.34
C SER A 456 0.65 2.24 -2.62
N GLY A 457 0.37 1.09 -2.01
CA GLY A 457 -0.86 0.32 -2.23
C GLY A 457 -0.73 -0.86 -3.19
N LYS A 458 0.50 -1.36 -3.43
CA LYS A 458 0.77 -2.52 -4.32
C LYS A 458 0.02 -3.77 -3.86
N SER A 459 0.26 -4.16 -2.61
CA SER A 459 -0.45 -5.21 -1.86
C SER A 459 -1.97 -5.10 -1.99
N TYR A 460 -2.53 -3.90 -1.78
CA TYR A 460 -3.98 -3.66 -1.90
C TYR A 460 -4.49 -3.95 -3.31
N THR A 461 -3.70 -3.61 -4.32
CA THR A 461 -4.07 -3.82 -5.73
C THR A 461 -4.04 -5.30 -6.09
N LEU A 462 -3.01 -6.03 -5.67
CA LEU A 462 -2.93 -7.48 -5.85
C LEU A 462 -4.11 -8.18 -5.18
N HIS A 463 -4.39 -7.86 -3.92
CA HIS A 463 -5.52 -8.43 -3.20
C HIS A 463 -6.86 -8.06 -3.82
N ALA A 464 -7.04 -6.80 -4.22
CA ALA A 464 -8.24 -6.37 -4.92
C ALA A 464 -8.42 -7.21 -6.17
N ILE A 465 -7.42 -7.32 -7.06
CA ILE A 465 -7.49 -8.12 -8.29
C ILE A 465 -7.84 -9.60 -8.00
N ILE A 466 -7.11 -10.25 -7.09
CA ILE A 466 -7.27 -11.68 -6.80
C ILE A 466 -8.68 -11.97 -6.27
N ILE A 467 -9.13 -11.24 -5.24
CA ILE A 467 -10.42 -11.48 -4.60
C ILE A 467 -11.56 -11.11 -5.55
N SER A 468 -11.39 -10.01 -6.29
CA SER A 468 -12.31 -9.54 -7.33
C SER A 468 -12.64 -10.61 -8.36
N LEU A 469 -11.59 -11.24 -8.89
CA LEU A 469 -11.72 -12.32 -9.86
C LEU A 469 -12.32 -13.58 -9.21
N ALA A 470 -11.90 -13.93 -8.00
CA ALA A 470 -12.38 -15.13 -7.29
C ALA A 470 -13.85 -15.03 -6.84
N MET A 471 -14.37 -13.82 -6.62
CA MET A 471 -15.80 -13.57 -6.40
C MET A 471 -16.63 -13.81 -7.67
N LYS A 472 -16.11 -13.38 -8.82
CA LYS A 472 -16.85 -13.39 -10.10
C LYS A 472 -16.80 -14.73 -10.83
N TYR A 473 -15.64 -15.38 -10.88
CA TYR A 473 -15.42 -16.61 -11.64
C TYR A 473 -15.40 -17.83 -10.74
N SER A 474 -15.94 -18.96 -11.19
CA SER A 474 -15.78 -20.25 -10.48
C SER A 474 -14.35 -20.81 -10.68
N PRO A 475 -13.90 -21.76 -9.83
CA PRO A 475 -12.61 -22.44 -10.04
C PRO A 475 -12.50 -23.21 -11.36
N ASP A 476 -13.61 -23.53 -12.04
CA ASP A 476 -13.58 -24.12 -13.39
C ASP A 476 -13.31 -23.07 -14.50
N GLU A 477 -13.41 -21.79 -14.17
CA GLU A 477 -13.20 -20.65 -15.09
C GLU A 477 -11.85 -19.96 -14.85
N LEU A 478 -11.31 -20.02 -13.63
CA LEU A 478 -10.08 -19.34 -13.24
C LEU A 478 -9.22 -20.18 -12.28
N GLU A 479 -7.94 -20.29 -12.61
CA GLU A 479 -6.90 -20.88 -11.76
C GLU A 479 -5.84 -19.83 -11.40
N LEU A 480 -5.44 -19.83 -10.13
CA LEU A 480 -4.48 -18.87 -9.57
C LEU A 480 -3.20 -19.57 -9.13
N TYR A 481 -2.06 -19.01 -9.54
CA TYR A 481 -0.72 -19.39 -9.11
C TYR A 481 -0.10 -18.18 -8.42
N LEU A 482 -0.03 -18.22 -7.09
CA LEU A 482 0.34 -17.09 -6.26
C LEU A 482 1.75 -17.29 -5.72
N LEU A 483 2.71 -16.53 -6.23
CA LEU A 483 4.11 -16.61 -5.85
C LEU A 483 4.54 -15.37 -5.09
N ASP A 484 4.85 -15.53 -3.80
CA ASP A 484 5.41 -14.47 -2.97
C ASP A 484 6.92 -14.67 -2.82
N PHE A 485 7.68 -13.63 -3.19
CA PHE A 485 9.12 -13.56 -3.04
C PHE A 485 9.45 -12.45 -2.02
N LYS A 486 10.45 -12.69 -1.16
CA LYS A 486 10.97 -11.78 -0.10
C LYS A 486 10.09 -11.59 1.14
N GLU A 487 10.47 -12.23 2.26
CA GLU A 487 9.96 -11.98 3.64
C GLU A 487 8.43 -11.83 3.75
N GLY A 488 7.70 -12.32 2.74
CA GLY A 488 6.33 -11.97 2.43
C GLY A 488 5.39 -13.11 2.77
N VAL A 489 4.41 -12.78 3.61
CA VAL A 489 3.26 -13.60 3.99
C VAL A 489 1.99 -13.06 3.31
N GLU A 490 2.14 -12.28 2.23
CA GLU A 490 1.06 -11.53 1.59
C GLU A 490 -0.04 -12.50 1.11
N PHE A 491 0.35 -13.62 0.52
CA PHE A 491 -0.58 -14.64 0.02
C PHE A 491 -0.98 -15.71 1.04
N GLN A 492 -0.44 -15.67 2.26
CA GLN A 492 -0.76 -16.63 3.32
C GLN A 492 -2.25 -16.64 3.70
N ILE A 493 -2.90 -15.47 3.63
CA ILE A 493 -4.33 -15.32 3.91
C ILE A 493 -5.21 -16.16 2.96
N TYR A 494 -4.70 -16.52 1.78
CA TYR A 494 -5.41 -17.38 0.83
C TYR A 494 -5.28 -18.87 1.15
N VAL A 495 -4.44 -19.24 2.12
CA VAL A 495 -4.35 -20.61 2.64
C VAL A 495 -5.32 -20.77 3.81
N ASP A 496 -5.22 -19.89 4.81
CA ASP A 496 -6.09 -19.91 5.98
C ASP A 496 -6.54 -18.48 6.34
N PRO A 497 -7.74 -18.06 5.89
CA PRO A 497 -8.23 -16.71 6.12
C PRO A 497 -8.38 -16.33 7.60
N GLU A 498 -8.55 -17.30 8.51
CA GLU A 498 -8.75 -17.04 9.94
C GLU A 498 -7.44 -16.70 10.66
N LYS A 499 -6.31 -17.23 10.20
CA LYS A 499 -5.00 -16.97 10.81
C LYS A 499 -4.33 -15.69 10.31
N GLY A 500 -4.83 -15.11 9.21
CA GLY A 500 -4.36 -13.85 8.65
C GLY A 500 -2.88 -13.89 8.24
N GLU A 501 -2.25 -12.70 8.26
CA GLU A 501 -0.84 -12.51 7.83
C GLU A 501 0.20 -12.90 8.89
N ASN A 502 -0.18 -13.06 10.16
CA ASN A 502 0.77 -13.25 11.27
C ASN A 502 0.85 -14.69 11.80
N ALA A 503 0.52 -15.71 11.00
CA ALA A 503 0.45 -17.07 11.57
C ALA A 503 1.85 -17.62 11.88
N SER A 504 2.20 -17.63 13.17
CA SER A 504 3.28 -18.43 13.74
C SER A 504 2.90 -19.92 13.90
N GLU A 505 1.64 -20.26 13.63
CA GLU A 505 1.07 -21.60 13.73
C GLU A 505 0.84 -22.25 12.37
N GLU A 506 0.52 -23.55 12.36
CA GLU A 506 0.21 -24.34 11.17
C GLU A 506 -1.04 -23.84 10.42
N LEU A 507 -1.01 -23.86 9.08
CA LEU A 507 -2.09 -23.36 8.22
C LEU A 507 -3.03 -24.50 7.84
N ASN A 508 -4.33 -24.25 7.80
CA ASN A 508 -5.31 -25.24 7.36
C ASN A 508 -5.57 -25.13 5.84
N GLU A 509 -5.02 -26.05 5.05
CA GLU A 509 -5.18 -26.08 3.59
C GLU A 509 -6.62 -26.32 3.11
N ASP A 510 -7.51 -26.91 3.93
CA ASP A 510 -8.92 -27.13 3.57
C ASP A 510 -9.68 -25.81 3.42
N LYS A 511 -9.23 -24.78 4.14
CA LYS A 511 -9.74 -23.41 4.12
C LYS A 511 -9.18 -22.58 2.97
N ALA A 512 -8.22 -23.11 2.21
CA ALA A 512 -7.58 -22.34 1.16
C ALA A 512 -8.56 -21.92 0.07
N LEU A 513 -8.20 -20.84 -0.64
CA LEU A 513 -8.95 -20.29 -1.77
C LEU A 513 -9.12 -21.36 -2.86
N PRO A 514 -10.35 -21.70 -3.29
CA PRO A 514 -10.59 -22.86 -4.16
C PRO A 514 -9.97 -22.71 -5.56
N HIS A 515 -9.71 -21.49 -6.01
CA HIS A 515 -9.05 -21.15 -7.28
C HIS A 515 -7.53 -21.34 -7.24
N ALA A 516 -6.91 -21.30 -6.05
CA ALA A 516 -5.46 -21.38 -5.93
C ALA A 516 -4.97 -22.81 -6.18
N LYS A 517 -4.02 -22.97 -7.10
CA LYS A 517 -3.34 -24.22 -7.43
C LYS A 517 -1.96 -24.31 -6.79
N VAL A 518 -1.27 -23.17 -6.77
CA VAL A 518 0.02 -22.99 -6.11
C VAL A 518 -0.07 -21.75 -5.25
N ILE A 519 0.32 -21.86 -3.99
CA ILE A 519 0.62 -20.72 -3.12
C ILE A 519 2.01 -20.95 -2.56
N SER A 520 2.88 -19.98 -2.71
CA SER A 520 4.20 -20.04 -2.12
C SER A 520 4.48 -18.83 -1.23
N ILE A 521 4.95 -19.14 -0.02
CA ILE A 521 5.28 -18.23 1.07
C ILE A 521 6.79 -18.31 1.25
N GLU A 522 7.49 -17.18 1.11
CA GLU A 522 8.96 -17.12 1.13
C GLU A 522 9.64 -18.09 0.13
N SER A 523 9.33 -17.90 -1.15
CA SER A 523 9.78 -18.79 -2.22
C SER A 523 11.24 -18.56 -2.60
N ASP A 524 11.95 -19.61 -3.00
CA ASP A 524 13.26 -19.50 -3.64
C ASP A 524 13.16 -19.45 -5.18
N ARG A 525 14.26 -19.04 -5.81
CA ARG A 525 14.32 -18.80 -7.27
C ARG A 525 14.07 -20.09 -8.07
N GLU A 526 14.52 -21.22 -7.54
CA GLU A 526 14.35 -22.55 -8.11
C GLU A 526 12.89 -22.99 -8.12
N PHE A 527 12.17 -22.81 -7.00
CA PHE A 527 10.73 -23.07 -6.96
C PHE A 527 9.98 -22.19 -7.96
N GLY A 528 10.30 -20.89 -8.02
CA GLY A 528 9.75 -19.96 -9.01
C GLY A 528 9.97 -20.43 -10.45
N LEU A 529 11.19 -20.85 -10.78
CA LEU A 529 11.52 -21.43 -12.09
C LEU A 529 10.72 -22.71 -12.37
N SER A 530 10.55 -23.58 -11.37
CA SER A 530 9.78 -24.81 -11.53
C SER A 530 8.31 -24.54 -11.82
N VAL A 531 7.69 -23.59 -11.11
CA VAL A 531 6.31 -23.16 -11.39
C VAL A 531 6.20 -22.65 -12.82
N LEU A 532 7.12 -21.78 -13.26
CA LEU A 532 7.09 -21.26 -14.63
C LEU A 532 7.31 -22.36 -15.69
N LYS A 533 8.17 -23.36 -15.43
CA LYS A 533 8.32 -24.53 -16.32
C LYS A 533 7.01 -25.31 -16.43
N TYR A 534 6.32 -25.55 -15.33
CA TYR A 534 5.01 -26.20 -15.32
C TYR A 534 3.97 -25.40 -16.10
N ILE A 535 3.94 -24.07 -15.94
CA ILE A 535 3.06 -23.19 -16.72
C ILE A 535 3.37 -23.27 -18.22
N ASN A 536 4.65 -23.33 -18.61
CA ASN A 536 5.02 -23.54 -20.00
C ASN A 536 4.60 -24.93 -20.54
N GLN A 537 4.68 -25.97 -19.71
CA GLN A 537 4.14 -27.28 -20.08
C GLN A 537 2.62 -27.22 -20.32
N GLN A 538 1.87 -26.43 -19.53
CA GLN A 538 0.44 -26.21 -19.77
C GLN A 538 0.17 -25.53 -21.12
N ILE A 539 1.05 -24.65 -21.60
CA ILE A 539 0.97 -24.08 -22.96
C ILE A 539 1.08 -25.19 -24.00
N GLU A 540 2.07 -26.07 -23.86
CA GLU A 540 2.33 -27.17 -24.79
C GLU A 540 1.16 -28.17 -24.82
N GLU A 541 0.64 -28.56 -23.65
CA GLU A 541 -0.51 -29.45 -23.52
C GLU A 541 -1.78 -28.86 -24.15
N ARG A 542 -2.07 -27.58 -23.89
CA ARG A 542 -3.21 -26.88 -24.52
C ARG A 542 -3.02 -26.75 -26.03
N SER A 543 -1.80 -26.51 -26.51
CA SER A 543 -1.48 -26.49 -27.94
C SER A 543 -1.78 -27.81 -28.65
N ILE A 544 -1.42 -28.94 -28.03
CA ILE A 544 -1.74 -30.28 -28.57
C ILE A 544 -3.25 -30.50 -28.58
N LYS A 545 -3.97 -30.14 -27.50
CA LYS A 545 -5.44 -30.26 -27.43
C LYS A 545 -6.12 -29.41 -28.50
N PHE A 546 -5.71 -28.16 -28.69
CA PHE A 546 -6.32 -27.25 -29.64
C PHE A 546 -6.11 -27.71 -31.09
N LYS A 547 -4.90 -28.22 -31.40
CA LYS A 547 -4.60 -28.84 -32.69
C LYS A 547 -5.46 -30.07 -32.94
N SER A 548 -5.59 -30.94 -31.95
CA SER A 548 -6.38 -32.17 -32.04
C SER A 548 -7.88 -31.90 -32.17
N ALA A 549 -8.38 -30.81 -31.58
CA ALA A 549 -9.76 -30.35 -31.71
C ALA A 549 -10.05 -29.63 -33.04
N GLY A 550 -9.20 -29.75 -34.06
CA GLY A 550 -9.39 -29.21 -35.40
C GLY A 550 -8.61 -27.93 -35.67
N ASN A 551 -7.32 -27.93 -35.30
CA ASN A 551 -6.34 -26.88 -35.58
C ASN A 551 -6.73 -25.49 -35.07
N LEU A 552 -7.30 -25.44 -33.87
CA LEU A 552 -7.69 -24.18 -33.22
C LEU A 552 -6.47 -23.44 -32.65
N SER A 553 -6.59 -22.12 -32.53
CA SER A 553 -5.48 -21.26 -32.08
C SER A 553 -5.79 -20.44 -30.84
N LYS A 554 -7.03 -20.40 -30.35
CA LYS A 554 -7.43 -19.62 -29.18
C LYS A 554 -8.24 -20.46 -28.18
N LEU A 555 -8.12 -20.13 -26.90
CA LEU A 555 -8.90 -20.75 -25.82
C LEU A 555 -10.41 -20.65 -26.05
N GLN A 556 -10.88 -19.48 -26.50
CA GLN A 556 -12.28 -19.26 -26.83
C GLN A 556 -12.78 -20.29 -27.85
N ASP A 557 -12.10 -20.39 -29.00
CA ASP A 557 -12.48 -21.30 -30.08
C ASP A 557 -12.54 -22.75 -29.59
N TYR A 558 -11.58 -23.16 -28.74
CA TYR A 558 -11.55 -24.49 -28.16
C TYR A 558 -12.78 -24.75 -27.29
N ARG A 559 -13.09 -23.84 -26.37
CA ARG A 559 -14.24 -23.98 -25.47
C ARG A 559 -15.56 -23.93 -26.24
N ASP A 560 -15.69 -23.04 -27.22
CA ASP A 560 -16.89 -22.90 -28.05
C ASP A 560 -17.15 -24.15 -28.91
N LYS A 561 -16.08 -24.79 -29.41
CA LYS A 561 -16.20 -26.01 -30.23
C LYS A 561 -16.43 -27.28 -29.41
N THR A 562 -15.74 -27.43 -28.29
CA THR A 562 -15.73 -28.69 -27.52
C THR A 562 -16.76 -28.70 -26.39
N GLY A 563 -17.15 -27.54 -25.88
CA GLY A 563 -17.91 -27.41 -24.64
C GLY A 563 -17.12 -27.77 -23.38
N GLU A 564 -15.84 -28.15 -23.49
CA GLU A 564 -15.00 -28.48 -22.34
C GLU A 564 -14.67 -27.21 -21.54
N LYS A 565 -14.83 -27.28 -20.21
CA LYS A 565 -14.33 -26.23 -19.32
C LYS A 565 -12.82 -26.29 -19.26
N MET A 566 -12.18 -25.19 -19.63
CA MET A 566 -10.74 -24.99 -19.52
C MET A 566 -10.48 -23.61 -18.90
N PRO A 567 -10.10 -23.54 -17.61
CA PRO A 567 -9.96 -22.27 -16.91
C PRO A 567 -8.79 -21.44 -17.48
N ARG A 568 -8.92 -20.12 -17.38
CA ARG A 568 -7.78 -19.23 -17.57
C ARG A 568 -6.82 -19.36 -16.40
N ILE A 569 -5.53 -19.31 -16.68
CA ILE A 569 -4.49 -19.33 -15.65
C ILE A 569 -3.96 -17.92 -15.47
N LEU A 570 -4.00 -17.42 -14.24
CA LEU A 570 -3.33 -16.19 -13.84
C LEU A 570 -2.21 -16.52 -12.84
N VAL A 571 -0.98 -16.25 -13.27
CA VAL A 571 0.21 -16.35 -12.42
C VAL A 571 0.51 -14.97 -11.85
N VAL A 572 0.35 -14.82 -10.54
CA VAL A 572 0.65 -13.59 -9.81
C VAL A 572 1.98 -13.76 -9.11
N ILE A 573 2.93 -12.88 -9.41
CA ILE A 573 4.27 -12.92 -8.82
C ILE A 573 4.51 -11.61 -8.10
N ASP A 574 4.55 -11.65 -6.77
CA ASP A 574 4.97 -10.50 -5.99
C ASP A 574 6.49 -10.45 -5.83
N GLU A 575 7.03 -9.23 -5.80
CA GLU A 575 8.47 -8.93 -5.79
C GLU A 575 9.27 -9.75 -6.83
N PHE A 576 8.78 -9.80 -8.07
CA PHE A 576 9.33 -10.66 -9.13
C PHE A 576 10.83 -10.43 -9.41
N GLN A 577 11.37 -9.25 -9.06
CA GLN A 577 12.80 -8.94 -9.25
C GLN A 577 13.72 -9.93 -8.53
N TYR A 578 13.26 -10.59 -7.46
CA TYR A 578 14.04 -11.60 -6.74
C TYR A 578 14.42 -12.81 -7.61
N LEU A 579 13.59 -13.15 -8.60
CA LEU A 579 13.90 -14.21 -9.56
C LEU A 579 15.20 -13.96 -10.32
N PHE A 580 15.54 -12.69 -10.58
CA PHE A 580 16.62 -12.26 -11.46
C PHE A 580 17.79 -11.59 -10.72
N GLN A 581 17.90 -11.75 -9.40
CA GLN A 581 18.96 -11.08 -8.61
C GLN A 581 20.37 -11.53 -8.98
N GLU A 582 20.54 -12.80 -9.33
CA GLU A 582 21.85 -13.37 -9.68
C GLU A 582 22.02 -13.52 -11.20
N SER A 583 23.26 -13.66 -11.64
CA SER A 583 23.64 -13.92 -13.03
C SER A 583 24.16 -15.36 -13.17
N ASP A 584 23.24 -16.31 -13.08
CA ASP A 584 23.52 -17.76 -13.08
C ASP A 584 22.66 -18.50 -14.13
N ARG A 585 22.79 -19.84 -14.16
CA ARG A 585 22.00 -20.71 -15.06
C ARG A 585 20.49 -20.65 -14.78
N ILE A 586 20.09 -20.40 -13.52
CA ILE A 586 18.67 -20.26 -13.15
C ILE A 586 18.09 -19.01 -13.83
N THR A 587 18.79 -17.87 -13.76
CA THR A 587 18.40 -16.63 -14.44
C THR A 587 18.33 -16.78 -15.95
N GLN A 588 19.25 -17.53 -16.57
CA GLN A 588 19.19 -17.82 -18.01
C GLN A 588 17.92 -18.61 -18.37
N ASN A 589 17.60 -19.65 -17.61
CA ASN A 589 16.38 -20.45 -17.81
C ASN A 589 15.11 -19.62 -17.54
N LEU A 590 15.12 -18.76 -16.53
CA LEU A 590 14.01 -17.85 -16.22
C LEU A 590 13.73 -16.89 -17.38
N ASN A 591 14.77 -16.30 -17.97
CA ASN A 591 14.64 -15.45 -19.13
C ASN A 591 14.00 -16.20 -20.32
N GLN A 592 14.49 -17.42 -20.61
CA GLN A 592 13.97 -18.23 -21.71
C GLN A 592 12.51 -18.66 -21.50
N ILE A 593 12.16 -19.12 -20.30
CA ILE A 593 10.81 -19.62 -20.02
C ILE A 593 9.78 -18.49 -19.99
N MET A 594 10.12 -17.34 -19.39
CA MET A 594 9.24 -16.19 -19.37
C MET A 594 9.03 -15.61 -20.78
N ASP A 595 10.04 -15.65 -21.66
CA ASP A 595 9.91 -15.18 -23.03
C ASP A 595 8.91 -16.04 -23.81
N ASN A 596 8.98 -17.36 -23.63
CA ASN A 596 8.01 -18.28 -24.19
C ASN A 596 6.60 -18.05 -23.66
N ILE A 597 6.43 -17.91 -22.33
CA ILE A 597 5.12 -17.67 -21.71
C ILE A 597 4.54 -16.33 -22.18
N THR A 598 5.32 -15.25 -22.18
CA THR A 598 4.82 -13.93 -22.58
C THR A 598 4.45 -13.84 -24.06
N ARG A 599 5.15 -14.59 -24.92
CA ARG A 599 4.85 -14.62 -26.35
C ARG A 599 3.66 -15.51 -26.71
N GLN A 600 3.53 -16.67 -26.07
CA GLN A 600 2.56 -17.71 -26.46
C GLN A 600 1.34 -17.82 -25.53
N GLY A 601 1.50 -17.48 -24.24
CA GLY A 601 0.53 -17.76 -23.18
C GLY A 601 -0.86 -17.21 -23.45
N ARG A 602 -0.95 -16.00 -24.04
CA ARG A 602 -2.22 -15.33 -24.34
C ARG A 602 -3.21 -16.19 -25.13
N ALA A 603 -2.71 -16.93 -26.13
CA ALA A 603 -3.53 -17.75 -27.03
C ALA A 603 -4.18 -18.92 -26.30
N PHE A 604 -3.48 -19.42 -25.28
CA PHE A 604 -3.90 -20.55 -24.46
C PHE A 604 -4.55 -20.13 -23.14
N GLY A 605 -4.85 -18.83 -22.97
CA GLY A 605 -5.48 -18.26 -21.78
C GLY A 605 -4.61 -18.29 -20.53
N ILE A 606 -3.29 -18.11 -20.71
CA ILE A 606 -2.31 -18.05 -19.63
C ILE A 606 -1.73 -16.65 -19.57
N HIS A 607 -1.78 -16.06 -18.37
CA HIS A 607 -1.47 -14.66 -18.13
C HIS A 607 -0.53 -14.49 -16.93
N LEU A 608 0.40 -13.54 -17.04
CA LEU A 608 1.27 -13.13 -15.95
C LEU A 608 0.81 -11.77 -15.40
N LEU A 609 0.76 -11.65 -14.07
CA LEU A 609 0.70 -10.38 -13.35
C LEU A 609 1.91 -10.33 -12.42
N ILE A 610 2.93 -9.58 -12.83
CA ILE A 610 4.16 -9.42 -12.05
C ILE A 610 4.11 -8.09 -11.28
N ALA A 611 4.57 -8.10 -10.04
CA ALA A 611 4.57 -6.95 -9.17
C ALA A 611 5.95 -6.69 -8.54
N SER A 612 6.34 -5.43 -8.41
CA SER A 612 7.66 -5.07 -7.88
C SER A 612 7.73 -3.69 -7.24
N GLN A 613 8.47 -3.58 -6.14
CA GLN A 613 8.90 -2.28 -5.60
C GLN A 613 10.10 -1.69 -6.34
N SER A 614 10.90 -2.55 -6.97
CA SER A 614 12.13 -2.21 -7.69
C SER A 614 12.07 -2.78 -9.11
N PRO A 615 11.21 -2.22 -9.99
CA PRO A 615 10.97 -2.75 -11.33
C PRO A 615 12.17 -2.63 -12.28
N ASN A 616 13.31 -2.06 -11.84
CA ASN A 616 14.55 -2.07 -12.61
C ASN A 616 15.33 -3.36 -12.30
N VAL A 617 15.31 -4.31 -13.23
CA VAL A 617 15.86 -5.66 -13.04
C VAL A 617 16.99 -5.93 -14.06
N PRO A 618 18.27 -5.76 -13.67
CA PRO A 618 19.39 -5.75 -14.61
C PRO A 618 19.60 -7.06 -15.39
N ASN A 619 19.43 -8.21 -14.74
CA ASN A 619 19.68 -9.52 -15.37
C ASN A 619 18.46 -10.07 -16.14
N MET A 620 17.39 -9.29 -16.22
CA MET A 620 16.19 -9.64 -16.98
C MET A 620 16.32 -9.12 -18.41
N SER A 621 15.90 -9.92 -19.39
CA SER A 621 15.93 -9.50 -20.78
C SER A 621 14.95 -8.36 -21.05
N ARG A 622 15.39 -7.34 -21.80
CA ARG A 622 14.53 -6.19 -22.19
C ARG A 622 13.30 -6.63 -22.99
N GLY A 623 13.43 -7.74 -23.74
CA GLY A 623 12.33 -8.32 -24.52
C GLY A 623 11.12 -8.65 -23.67
N LEU A 624 11.31 -9.14 -22.44
CA LEU A 624 10.21 -9.48 -21.55
C LEU A 624 9.35 -8.27 -21.18
N TYR A 625 9.96 -7.13 -20.83
CA TYR A 625 9.19 -5.92 -20.59
C TYR A 625 8.41 -5.54 -21.85
N SER A 626 9.02 -5.60 -23.04
CA SER A 626 8.33 -5.23 -24.28
C SER A 626 7.07 -6.06 -24.60
N GLN A 627 6.89 -7.23 -23.97
CA GLN A 627 5.70 -8.09 -24.16
C GLN A 627 4.59 -7.83 -23.12
N ILE A 628 4.83 -6.98 -22.12
CA ILE A 628 3.85 -6.65 -21.08
C ILE A 628 3.14 -5.34 -21.48
N ASP A 629 1.88 -5.49 -21.87
CA ASP A 629 1.02 -4.41 -22.36
C ASP A 629 0.38 -3.61 -21.23
N LEU A 630 -0.19 -4.29 -20.21
CA LEU A 630 -0.78 -3.62 -19.06
C LEU A 630 0.29 -3.13 -18.09
N ARG A 631 0.43 -1.81 -17.96
CA ARG A 631 1.28 -1.12 -16.98
C ARG A 631 0.41 -0.45 -15.94
N MET A 632 0.55 -0.91 -14.70
CA MET A 632 -0.05 -0.30 -13.52
C MET A 632 1.06 0.35 -12.69
N ALA A 633 1.14 1.68 -12.73
CA ALA A 633 2.13 2.44 -11.97
C ALA A 633 1.45 3.11 -10.77
N GLN A 634 1.93 2.81 -9.57
CA GLN A 634 1.58 3.51 -8.34
C GLN A 634 2.70 4.47 -7.95
N GLN A 635 2.56 5.17 -6.82
CA GLN A 635 3.54 6.17 -6.38
C GLN A 635 4.97 5.59 -6.37
N MET A 636 5.88 6.22 -7.11
CA MET A 636 7.30 5.87 -7.22
C MET A 636 8.12 7.08 -7.68
N ASP A 637 9.44 6.97 -7.64
CA ASP A 637 10.33 8.02 -8.15
C ASP A 637 10.37 8.01 -9.69
N LYS A 638 10.57 9.17 -10.31
CA LYS A 638 10.61 9.32 -11.79
C LYS A 638 11.67 8.43 -12.45
N SER A 639 12.82 8.24 -11.79
CA SER A 639 13.89 7.35 -12.26
C SER A 639 13.41 5.91 -12.33
N THR A 640 12.66 5.44 -11.32
CA THR A 640 12.06 4.11 -11.28
C THR A 640 10.94 3.96 -12.31
N ALA A 641 10.14 5.02 -12.53
CA ALA A 641 9.05 5.04 -13.51
C ALA A 641 9.53 4.75 -14.95
N THR A 642 10.79 5.04 -15.28
CA THR A 642 11.38 4.72 -16.61
C THR A 642 11.37 3.22 -16.94
N SER A 643 11.32 2.35 -15.93
CA SER A 643 11.28 0.89 -16.12
C SER A 643 9.86 0.34 -16.30
N VAL A 644 8.84 1.19 -16.11
CA VAL A 644 7.42 0.81 -16.06
C VAL A 644 6.62 1.50 -17.17
N LEU A 645 6.83 2.81 -17.33
CA LEU A 645 6.15 3.66 -18.29
C LEU A 645 7.08 3.97 -19.47
N ALA A 646 6.49 4.29 -20.63
CA ALA A 646 7.26 4.68 -21.81
C ALA A 646 7.99 6.01 -21.60
N GLU A 647 9.00 6.25 -22.44
CA GLU A 647 9.75 7.50 -22.44
C GLU A 647 8.81 8.72 -22.61
N GLY A 648 9.03 9.77 -21.82
CA GLY A 648 8.19 10.98 -21.83
C GLY A 648 6.88 10.88 -21.04
N ASN A 649 6.62 9.77 -20.34
CA ASN A 649 5.44 9.56 -19.48
C ASN A 649 5.76 9.45 -17.97
N THR A 650 7.01 9.72 -17.57
CA THR A 650 7.48 9.47 -16.20
C THR A 650 7.00 10.53 -15.21
N ASP A 651 6.58 11.70 -15.70
CA ASP A 651 5.99 12.80 -14.93
C ASP A 651 4.58 12.48 -14.43
N ALA A 652 3.87 11.54 -15.05
CA ALA A 652 2.52 11.15 -14.65
C ALA A 652 2.46 10.59 -13.22
N VAL A 653 3.54 10.00 -12.71
CA VAL A 653 3.58 9.45 -11.33
C VAL A 653 3.47 10.52 -10.25
N ASP A 654 3.69 11.80 -10.58
CA ASP A 654 3.54 12.93 -9.65
C ASP A 654 2.06 13.16 -9.25
N LEU A 655 1.11 12.65 -10.04
CA LEU A 655 -0.33 12.70 -9.77
C LEU A 655 -0.77 11.67 -8.72
N LEU A 656 0.11 10.74 -8.35
CA LEU A 656 -0.14 9.63 -7.43
C LEU A 656 0.23 10.05 -6.00
N ASP A 657 -0.61 10.89 -5.42
CA ASP A 657 -0.39 11.55 -4.13
C ASP A 657 -0.90 10.74 -2.92
N LYS A 658 -1.61 9.62 -3.15
CA LYS A 658 -2.24 8.78 -2.12
C LYS A 658 -2.02 7.28 -2.41
N PRO A 659 -1.96 6.42 -1.36
CA PRO A 659 -1.93 4.98 -1.55
C PRO A 659 -3.14 4.46 -2.33
N GLY A 660 -2.91 3.50 -3.24
CA GLY A 660 -3.94 2.90 -4.08
C GLY A 660 -4.32 3.72 -5.32
N LYS A 661 -3.88 4.98 -5.44
CA LYS A 661 -3.94 5.71 -6.72
C LYS A 661 -3.00 5.01 -7.70
N VAL A 662 -3.48 4.75 -8.90
CA VAL A 662 -2.77 4.00 -9.94
C VAL A 662 -2.98 4.64 -11.30
N ILE A 663 -1.91 4.73 -12.08
CA ILE A 663 -1.98 4.91 -13.53
C ILE A 663 -2.20 3.53 -14.11
N TYR A 664 -3.36 3.31 -14.71
CA TYR A 664 -3.72 2.12 -15.45
C TYR A 664 -3.51 2.40 -16.95
N ASN A 665 -2.55 1.72 -17.56
CA ASN A 665 -2.17 1.94 -18.95
C ASN A 665 -2.16 0.62 -19.71
N LYS A 666 -3.00 0.50 -20.75
CA LYS A 666 -3.23 -0.75 -21.50
C LYS A 666 -2.36 -0.89 -22.75
N ASP A 667 -1.46 0.07 -23.02
CA ASP A 667 -0.68 0.16 -24.26
C ASP A 667 0.79 0.49 -23.95
N TYR A 668 1.46 -0.44 -23.26
CA TYR A 668 2.90 -0.44 -23.01
C TYR A 668 3.42 0.82 -22.27
N GLY A 669 2.58 1.50 -21.51
CA GLY A 669 2.98 2.68 -20.74
C GLY A 669 3.04 3.97 -21.55
N LYS A 670 2.43 4.06 -22.74
CA LYS A 670 2.41 5.29 -23.56
C LYS A 670 1.57 6.39 -22.92
N ARG A 671 2.08 7.63 -22.94
CA ARG A 671 1.48 8.79 -22.26
C ARG A 671 0.00 9.02 -22.57
N ASN A 672 -0.40 8.87 -23.83
CA ASN A 672 -1.77 9.12 -24.30
C ASN A 672 -2.78 8.02 -23.91
N GLN A 673 -2.34 6.98 -23.21
CA GLN A 673 -3.17 5.83 -22.80
C GLN A 673 -3.21 5.68 -21.26
N ASN A 674 -2.84 6.74 -20.53
CA ASN A 674 -2.94 6.75 -19.07
C ASN A 674 -4.38 6.99 -18.64
N GLU A 675 -4.91 6.06 -17.86
CA GLU A 675 -6.13 6.24 -17.10
C GLU A 675 -5.77 6.30 -15.60
N ILE A 676 -6.18 7.35 -14.88
CA ILE A 676 -5.87 7.46 -13.44
C ILE A 676 -7.08 6.97 -12.65
N GLY A 677 -6.84 5.99 -11.79
CA GLY A 677 -7.86 5.42 -10.91
C GLY A 677 -7.40 5.30 -9.47
N GLN A 678 -8.34 4.98 -8.60
CA GLN A 678 -8.15 4.67 -7.19
C GLN A 678 -8.65 3.26 -6.94
N VAL A 679 -7.74 2.37 -6.57
CA VAL A 679 -8.04 1.01 -6.14
C VAL A 679 -8.83 1.07 -4.82
N ALA A 680 -9.84 0.21 -4.70
CA ALA A 680 -10.62 0.09 -3.47
C ALA A 680 -9.74 -0.39 -2.31
N ASN A 681 -9.97 0.16 -1.11
CA ASN A 681 -9.26 -0.29 0.06
C ASN A 681 -9.84 -1.61 0.54
N ILE A 682 -9.08 -2.67 0.30
CA ILE A 682 -9.40 -4.00 0.79
C ILE A 682 -8.68 -4.23 2.11
N SER A 683 -9.21 -3.65 3.20
CA SER A 683 -8.65 -3.81 4.55
C SER A 683 -8.56 -5.30 4.95
N SER A 684 -7.73 -5.66 5.93
CA SER A 684 -7.62 -7.07 6.39
C SER A 684 -8.98 -7.65 6.80
N GLN A 685 -9.87 -6.84 7.38
CA GLN A 685 -11.23 -7.24 7.73
C GLN A 685 -12.11 -7.50 6.50
N GLU A 686 -12.05 -6.61 5.49
CA GLU A 686 -12.80 -6.79 4.24
C GLU A 686 -12.27 -7.99 3.44
N ARG A 687 -10.93 -8.20 3.40
CA ARG A 687 -10.33 -9.41 2.81
C ARG A 687 -10.85 -10.67 3.49
N HIS A 688 -10.83 -10.70 4.82
CA HIS A 688 -11.29 -11.85 5.59
C HIS A 688 -12.77 -12.15 5.32
N LYS A 689 -13.65 -11.14 5.37
CA LYS A 689 -15.08 -11.29 5.04
C LYS A 689 -15.28 -11.83 3.61
N ALA A 690 -14.55 -11.28 2.65
CA ALA A 690 -14.62 -11.73 1.26
C ALA A 690 -14.21 -13.20 1.09
N LEU A 691 -13.15 -13.64 1.77
CA LEU A 691 -12.68 -15.02 1.71
C LEU A 691 -13.64 -16.00 2.40
N LEU A 692 -14.20 -15.64 3.55
CA LEU A 692 -15.25 -16.44 4.20
C LEU A 692 -16.48 -16.57 3.31
N HIS A 693 -16.84 -15.50 2.61
CA HIS A 693 -17.93 -15.53 1.64
C HIS A 693 -17.63 -16.49 0.47
N ILE A 694 -16.41 -16.46 -0.10
CA ILE A 694 -15.97 -17.45 -1.11
C ILE A 694 -16.02 -18.89 -0.57
N GLN A 695 -15.68 -19.13 0.69
CA GLN A 695 -15.83 -20.45 1.31
C GLN A 695 -17.30 -20.88 1.44
N SER A 696 -18.21 -19.95 1.74
CA SER A 696 -19.65 -20.22 1.76
C SER A 696 -20.18 -20.60 0.37
N ILE A 697 -19.67 -19.96 -0.69
CA ILE A 697 -19.99 -20.26 -2.09
C ILE A 697 -19.49 -21.65 -2.48
N LYS A 698 -18.23 -21.96 -2.14
CA LYS A 698 -17.64 -23.30 -2.31
C LYS A 698 -18.52 -24.38 -1.71
N THR A 699 -18.97 -24.18 -0.47
CA THR A 699 -19.79 -25.14 0.27
C THR A 699 -21.17 -25.28 -0.36
N SER A 700 -21.82 -24.16 -0.72
CA SER A 700 -23.15 -24.14 -1.34
C SER A 700 -23.18 -24.81 -2.71
N ASN A 701 -22.11 -24.68 -3.48
CA ASN A 701 -21.94 -25.35 -4.79
C ASN A 701 -21.35 -26.76 -4.68
N ASN A 702 -21.10 -27.27 -3.46
CA ASN A 702 -20.46 -28.56 -3.20
C ASN A 702 -19.15 -28.77 -4.01
N TYR A 703 -18.37 -27.70 -4.18
CA TYR A 703 -17.12 -27.77 -4.95
C TYR A 703 -16.04 -28.49 -4.15
N GLN A 704 -15.46 -29.51 -4.78
CA GLN A 704 -14.27 -30.19 -4.29
C GLN A 704 -13.12 -29.94 -5.25
N ARG A 705 -11.93 -29.68 -4.70
CA ARG A 705 -10.73 -29.53 -5.51
C ARG A 705 -10.44 -30.85 -6.22
N ARG A 706 -10.24 -30.80 -7.55
CA ARG A 706 -9.80 -31.95 -8.34
C ARG A 706 -8.35 -32.31 -8.07
N GLU A 707 -7.53 -31.26 -7.90
CA GLU A 707 -6.13 -31.36 -7.55
C GLU A 707 -5.91 -30.60 -6.25
N PRO A 708 -5.22 -31.21 -5.28
CA PRO A 708 -4.88 -30.56 -4.02
C PRO A 708 -3.93 -29.37 -4.23
N LEU A 709 -4.00 -28.41 -3.31
CA LEU A 709 -3.12 -27.24 -3.31
C LEU A 709 -1.65 -27.67 -3.24
N ILE A 710 -0.78 -26.97 -3.97
CA ILE A 710 0.66 -27.03 -3.75
C ILE A 710 1.01 -25.83 -2.87
N LEU A 711 1.21 -26.08 -1.58
CA LEU A 711 1.61 -25.06 -0.62
C LEU A 711 3.11 -25.16 -0.36
N PHE A 712 3.86 -24.21 -0.85
CA PHE A 712 5.27 -24.10 -0.52
C PHE A 712 5.47 -23.09 0.60
N ASN A 713 5.99 -23.52 1.74
CA ASN A 713 6.38 -22.60 2.82
C ASN A 713 7.89 -22.68 3.05
N GLY A 714 8.62 -21.62 2.70
CA GLY A 714 10.06 -21.61 2.79
C GLY A 714 10.62 -21.63 4.21
N SER A 715 9.83 -21.15 5.19
CA SER A 715 10.25 -20.83 6.56
C SER A 715 10.20 -21.99 7.57
N ARG A 716 9.50 -23.08 7.25
CA ARG A 716 9.26 -24.22 8.17
C ARG A 716 9.56 -25.54 7.51
N PRO A 717 10.02 -26.59 8.20
CA PRO A 717 10.24 -27.90 7.59
C PRO A 717 8.92 -28.49 7.04
N THR A 718 9.00 -29.41 6.08
CA THR A 718 7.79 -30.09 5.58
C THR A 718 7.43 -31.24 6.51
N LYS A 719 6.15 -31.55 6.69
CA LYS A 719 5.74 -32.73 7.44
C LYS A 719 5.65 -33.97 6.55
N LEU A 720 5.58 -35.15 7.17
CA LEU A 720 5.46 -36.43 6.45
C LEU A 720 4.09 -36.63 5.81
N ASP A 721 3.03 -36.11 6.42
CA ASP A 721 1.66 -36.14 5.89
C ASP A 721 1.49 -35.28 4.62
N HIS A 722 2.40 -34.34 4.34
CA HIS A 722 2.42 -33.66 3.04
C HIS A 722 2.87 -34.60 1.90
N ASN A 723 3.58 -35.70 2.20
CA ASN A 723 4.01 -36.66 1.20
C ASN A 723 2.86 -37.59 0.78
N ARG A 724 2.20 -37.23 -0.31
CA ARG A 724 1.07 -37.99 -0.86
C ARG A 724 1.43 -39.40 -1.29
N GLN A 725 2.64 -39.63 -1.79
CA GLN A 725 3.07 -40.97 -2.19
C GLN A 725 3.19 -41.88 -0.96
N LEU A 726 3.75 -41.35 0.13
CA LEU A 726 3.87 -42.07 1.39
C LEU A 726 2.49 -42.29 2.03
N LEU A 727 1.61 -41.29 2.06
CA LEU A 727 0.23 -41.44 2.55
C LEU A 727 -0.57 -42.45 1.73
N GLN A 728 -0.47 -42.41 0.41
CA GLN A 728 -1.12 -43.37 -0.47
C GLN A 728 -0.60 -44.78 -0.20
N LEU A 729 0.71 -44.94 -0.02
CA LEU A 729 1.30 -46.22 0.36
C LEU A 729 0.78 -46.65 1.74
N SER A 730 0.92 -45.83 2.78
CA SER A 730 0.58 -46.17 4.16
C SER A 730 -0.90 -46.49 4.38
N SER A 731 -1.80 -45.83 3.65
CA SER A 731 -3.26 -46.05 3.74
C SER A 731 -3.77 -47.31 3.03
N MET A 732 -2.93 -48.07 2.33
CA MET A 732 -3.35 -49.32 1.69
C MET A 732 -3.72 -50.40 2.72
N ASN A 733 -4.73 -51.21 2.40
CA ASN A 733 -5.18 -52.32 3.26
C ASN A 733 -4.51 -53.67 2.94
N HIS A 734 -3.64 -53.72 1.94
CA HIS A 734 -2.91 -54.92 1.51
C HIS A 734 -1.47 -54.57 1.12
N TRP A 735 -0.60 -55.58 1.06
CA TRP A 735 0.80 -55.43 0.66
C TRP A 735 0.95 -55.41 -0.86
N LEU A 736 1.60 -54.38 -1.39
CA LEU A 736 1.99 -54.33 -2.78
C LEU A 736 3.31 -55.08 -3.01
N SER A 737 3.42 -55.75 -4.16
CA SER A 737 4.71 -56.21 -4.66
C SER A 737 5.59 -55.02 -5.08
N LEU A 738 6.92 -55.19 -5.12
CA LEU A 738 7.85 -54.13 -5.55
C LEU A 738 7.52 -53.59 -6.94
N LYS A 739 6.99 -54.42 -7.85
CA LYS A 739 6.55 -54.01 -9.18
C LYS A 739 5.33 -53.10 -9.13
N GLU A 740 4.39 -53.39 -8.24
CA GLU A 740 3.18 -52.58 -8.03
C GLU A 740 3.50 -51.26 -7.31
N ILE A 741 4.41 -51.28 -6.33
CA ILE A 741 4.91 -50.06 -5.67
C ILE A 741 5.45 -49.09 -6.72
N ASN A 742 6.28 -49.56 -7.66
CA ASN A 742 6.78 -48.69 -8.70
C ASN A 742 5.69 -48.21 -9.65
N LYS A 743 4.84 -49.12 -10.13
CA LYS A 743 3.79 -48.77 -11.11
C LYS A 743 2.78 -47.77 -10.55
N GLN A 744 2.40 -47.91 -9.28
CA GLN A 744 1.31 -47.15 -8.68
C GLN A 744 1.79 -45.92 -7.90
N ILE A 745 2.95 -46.01 -7.23
CA ILE A 745 3.41 -45.00 -6.26
C ILE A 745 4.63 -44.24 -6.78
N VAL A 746 5.76 -44.91 -7.00
CA VAL A 746 7.06 -44.24 -7.21
C VAL A 746 7.25 -43.76 -8.65
N LYS A 747 6.87 -44.61 -9.62
CA LYS A 747 6.96 -44.38 -11.08
C LYS A 747 8.38 -44.08 -11.57
N GLU A 748 9.36 -44.78 -11.04
CA GLU A 748 10.75 -44.66 -11.47
C GLU A 748 11.00 -45.49 -12.75
N PRO A 749 11.58 -44.89 -13.80
CA PRO A 749 11.86 -45.59 -15.06
C PRO A 749 12.95 -46.66 -14.91
N ASP A 750 13.98 -46.39 -14.09
CA ASP A 750 15.14 -47.28 -13.87
C ASP A 750 14.91 -48.26 -12.71
N TRP A 751 13.67 -48.77 -12.57
CA TRP A 751 13.28 -49.65 -11.48
C TRP A 751 13.56 -51.13 -11.80
N ILE A 752 14.55 -51.71 -11.12
CA ILE A 752 14.96 -53.11 -11.29
C ILE A 752 14.49 -53.92 -10.08
N VAL A 753 13.49 -54.78 -10.27
CA VAL A 753 12.84 -55.53 -9.17
C VAL A 753 13.81 -56.53 -8.50
N GLN A 754 14.73 -57.12 -9.26
CA GLN A 754 15.70 -58.10 -8.79
C GLN A 754 16.72 -57.52 -7.78
N GLU A 755 16.87 -56.20 -7.74
CA GLU A 755 17.75 -55.51 -6.79
C GLU A 755 17.08 -55.25 -5.44
N THR A 756 15.85 -55.76 -5.25
CA THR A 756 15.00 -55.53 -4.07
C THR A 756 15.01 -54.09 -3.55
N PRO A 757 14.58 -53.12 -4.40
CA PRO A 757 14.65 -51.70 -4.08
C PRO A 757 13.80 -51.31 -2.85
N GLY A 758 14.40 -50.58 -1.91
CA GLY A 758 13.73 -49.90 -0.81
C GLY A 758 13.65 -48.39 -1.05
N VAL A 759 12.46 -47.81 -1.01
CA VAL A 759 12.25 -46.38 -1.26
C VAL A 759 12.22 -45.61 0.04
N ALA A 760 12.99 -44.53 0.09
CA ALA A 760 13.12 -43.67 1.25
C ALA A 760 12.92 -42.20 0.84
N TRP A 761 11.80 -41.59 1.24
CA TRP A 761 11.57 -40.18 0.98
C TRP A 761 12.37 -39.32 1.96
N LEU A 762 12.98 -38.24 1.44
CA LEU A 762 13.88 -37.35 2.18
C LEU A 762 13.22 -36.01 2.55
N GLY A 763 12.33 -35.53 1.69
CA GLY A 763 11.61 -34.27 1.89
C GLY A 763 10.86 -33.80 0.65
N GLU A 764 10.31 -32.60 0.74
CA GLU A 764 9.55 -31.94 -0.34
C GLU A 764 10.52 -31.37 -1.38
N ALA A 765 10.34 -31.69 -2.66
CA ALA A 765 11.22 -31.24 -3.72
C ALA A 765 11.03 -29.73 -4.00
N MET A 766 12.10 -28.99 -4.37
CA MET A 766 11.99 -27.56 -4.77
C MET A 766 11.48 -27.41 -6.21
N GLN A 767 10.55 -28.28 -6.58
CA GLN A 767 9.93 -28.33 -7.89
C GLN A 767 8.51 -28.87 -7.76
N ILE A 768 7.61 -28.43 -8.66
CA ILE A 768 6.27 -29.02 -8.76
C ILE A 768 6.43 -30.50 -9.12
N GLY A 769 6.01 -31.39 -8.22
CA GLY A 769 6.10 -32.82 -8.43
C GLY A 769 6.05 -33.64 -7.14
N ASN A 770 6.66 -34.83 -7.23
CA ASN A 770 6.76 -35.76 -6.12
C ASN A 770 7.87 -35.35 -5.15
N HIS A 771 7.77 -35.85 -3.92
CA HIS A 771 8.80 -35.64 -2.91
C HIS A 771 10.11 -36.33 -3.32
N THR A 772 11.23 -35.70 -2.97
CA THR A 772 12.58 -36.23 -3.23
C THR A 772 12.75 -37.53 -2.46
N HIS A 773 13.23 -38.57 -3.15
CA HIS A 773 13.38 -39.90 -2.59
C HIS A 773 14.68 -40.56 -3.05
N ALA A 774 15.22 -41.40 -2.19
CA ALA A 774 16.34 -42.28 -2.46
C ALA A 774 15.86 -43.72 -2.63
N ILE A 775 16.55 -44.50 -3.46
CA ILE A 775 16.24 -45.91 -3.70
C ILE A 775 17.45 -46.75 -3.32
N PHE A 776 17.32 -47.50 -2.22
CA PHE A 776 18.32 -48.47 -1.76
C PHE A 776 18.19 -49.78 -2.52
N ARG A 777 19.26 -50.23 -3.16
CA ARG A 777 19.30 -51.43 -4.01
C ARG A 777 20.36 -52.40 -3.49
N ARG A 778 20.12 -53.71 -3.56
CA ARG A 778 21.13 -54.75 -3.25
C ARG A 778 22.20 -54.84 -4.33
N ARG A 779 23.03 -53.81 -4.40
CA ARG A 779 24.14 -53.66 -5.35
C ARG A 779 25.30 -52.92 -4.66
N PRO A 780 26.53 -53.02 -5.20
CA PRO A 780 27.65 -52.27 -4.67
C PRO A 780 27.36 -50.77 -4.61
N ARG A 781 27.90 -50.10 -3.59
CA ARG A 781 27.88 -48.62 -3.40
C ARG A 781 26.50 -48.02 -3.07
N SER A 782 25.45 -48.83 -2.93
CA SER A 782 24.11 -48.36 -2.55
C SER A 782 23.98 -48.03 -1.05
N ASN A 783 24.84 -47.12 -0.58
CA ASN A 783 24.85 -46.55 0.77
C ASN A 783 24.54 -45.06 0.70
N MET A 784 24.09 -44.50 1.82
CA MET A 784 23.79 -43.09 1.97
C MET A 784 24.76 -42.37 2.90
N LEU A 785 25.30 -41.24 2.44
CA LEU A 785 26.09 -40.31 3.23
C LEU A 785 25.33 -38.99 3.41
N LEU A 786 25.08 -38.61 4.67
CA LEU A 786 24.49 -37.34 5.06
C LEU A 786 25.58 -36.45 5.67
N ILE A 787 25.83 -35.28 5.09
CA ILE A 787 26.78 -34.29 5.62
C ILE A 787 26.05 -33.01 6.00
N GLY A 788 26.13 -32.62 7.27
CA GLY A 788 25.54 -31.38 7.76
C GLY A 788 25.55 -31.24 9.27
N SER A 789 25.61 -29.99 9.73
CA SER A 789 25.71 -29.64 11.15
C SER A 789 24.37 -29.49 11.88
N SER A 790 23.25 -29.40 11.15
CA SER A 790 21.93 -29.21 11.74
C SER A 790 21.30 -30.56 12.13
N GLU A 791 21.39 -30.94 13.41
CA GLU A 791 20.85 -32.22 13.90
C GLU A 791 19.36 -32.38 13.62
N GLU A 792 18.55 -31.38 13.98
CA GLU A 792 17.10 -31.39 13.78
C GLU A 792 16.72 -31.77 12.34
N VAL A 793 17.37 -31.14 11.35
CA VAL A 793 17.14 -31.38 9.92
C VAL A 793 17.55 -32.80 9.54
N ILE A 794 18.68 -33.28 10.03
CA ILE A 794 19.17 -34.63 9.77
C ILE A 794 18.24 -35.68 10.35
N PHE A 795 17.79 -35.51 11.60
CA PHE A 795 16.86 -36.42 12.24
C PHE A 795 15.48 -36.38 11.57
N GLY A 796 15.07 -35.25 11.00
CA GLY A 796 13.93 -35.17 10.09
C GLY A 796 14.09 -36.04 8.85
N ILE A 797 15.23 -35.96 8.16
CA ILE A 797 15.55 -36.82 7.00
C ILE A 797 15.57 -38.30 7.40
N ILE A 798 16.27 -38.65 8.49
CA ILE A 798 16.36 -40.03 8.99
C ILE A 798 14.97 -40.55 9.37
N GLY A 799 14.15 -39.75 10.06
CA GLY A 799 12.78 -40.11 10.41
C GLY A 799 11.93 -40.40 9.16
N GLY A 800 12.04 -39.55 8.14
CA GLY A 800 11.41 -39.79 6.84
C GLY A 800 11.88 -41.07 6.16
N ILE A 801 13.20 -41.33 6.13
CA ILE A 801 13.78 -42.56 5.59
C ILE A 801 13.22 -43.79 6.31
N LEU A 802 13.24 -43.79 7.65
CA LEU A 802 12.82 -44.92 8.47
C LEU A 802 11.33 -45.26 8.28
N ILE A 803 10.45 -44.25 8.34
CA ILE A 803 9.00 -44.43 8.13
C ILE A 803 8.70 -44.91 6.70
N SER A 804 9.40 -44.36 5.71
CA SER A 804 9.26 -44.75 4.30
C SER A 804 9.61 -46.22 4.08
N LEU A 805 10.77 -46.65 4.60
CA LEU A 805 11.27 -48.01 4.42
C LEU A 805 10.33 -49.04 5.05
N ILE A 806 9.82 -48.78 6.25
CA ILE A 806 8.85 -49.68 6.91
C ILE A 806 7.60 -49.91 6.06
N HIS A 807 7.09 -48.88 5.39
CA HIS A 807 5.90 -49.02 4.56
C HIS A 807 6.18 -49.66 3.19
N CYS A 808 7.45 -49.73 2.78
CA CYS A 808 7.89 -50.39 1.55
C CYS A 808 8.11 -51.91 1.70
N TYR A 809 8.42 -52.39 2.91
CA TYR A 809 8.74 -53.80 3.15
C TYR A 809 7.66 -54.54 3.92
N GLN A 810 7.40 -55.79 3.54
CA GLN A 810 6.56 -56.70 4.35
C GLN A 810 7.22 -56.99 5.72
N PRO A 811 6.44 -57.32 6.77
CA PRO A 811 7.00 -57.67 8.07
C PRO A 811 8.06 -58.76 7.95
N GLN A 812 9.11 -58.66 8.76
CA GLN A 812 10.27 -59.56 8.71
C GLN A 812 11.06 -59.61 7.38
N LYS A 813 10.81 -58.73 6.40
CA LYS A 813 11.67 -58.60 5.20
C LYS A 813 12.75 -57.53 5.33
N ALA A 814 12.65 -56.69 6.36
CA ALA A 814 13.65 -55.68 6.70
C ALA A 814 14.03 -55.73 8.19
N GLN A 815 15.24 -55.28 8.49
CA GLN A 815 15.77 -55.12 9.84
C GLN A 815 16.40 -53.73 9.97
N PHE A 816 16.24 -53.10 11.13
CA PHE A 816 16.81 -51.77 11.42
C PHE A 816 17.80 -51.86 12.59
N ARG A 817 19.02 -51.37 12.37
CA ARG A 817 20.04 -51.27 13.41
C ARG A 817 20.51 -49.82 13.46
N ILE A 818 20.17 -49.12 14.54
CA ILE A 818 20.33 -47.68 14.65
C ILE A 818 21.33 -47.39 15.76
N ILE A 819 22.46 -46.78 15.43
CA ILE A 819 23.38 -46.18 16.39
C ILE A 819 23.10 -44.69 16.42
N ASP A 820 22.53 -44.22 17.52
CA ASP A 820 22.18 -42.82 17.76
C ASP A 820 23.11 -42.24 18.83
N LEU A 821 24.03 -41.37 18.41
CA LEU A 821 24.98 -40.69 19.31
C LEU A 821 24.60 -39.21 19.52
N SER A 822 23.33 -38.85 19.30
CA SER A 822 22.81 -37.55 19.71
C SER A 822 22.88 -37.39 21.24
N ILE A 823 23.00 -36.13 21.68
CA ILE A 823 23.09 -35.80 23.10
C ILE A 823 21.68 -35.40 23.56
N PRO A 824 21.08 -36.12 24.53
CA PRO A 824 19.78 -35.73 25.09
C PRO A 824 19.88 -34.34 25.71
N ASP A 825 18.90 -33.50 25.43
CA ASP A 825 18.71 -32.17 26.02
C ASP A 825 17.20 -31.97 26.19
N ASP A 826 16.79 -31.30 27.26
CA ASP A 826 15.36 -31.10 27.58
C ASP A 826 14.63 -30.30 26.49
N GLU A 827 15.36 -29.54 25.67
CA GLU A 827 14.84 -28.79 24.53
C GLU A 827 14.85 -29.57 23.19
N ASN A 828 15.52 -30.72 23.11
CA ASN A 828 15.81 -31.41 21.84
C ASN A 828 14.92 -32.64 21.62
N HIS A 829 13.71 -32.41 21.09
CA HIS A 829 12.71 -33.44 20.81
C HIS A 829 13.15 -34.52 19.79
N TRP A 830 14.22 -34.32 19.00
CA TRP A 830 14.71 -35.30 18.03
C TRP A 830 15.45 -36.49 18.62
N THR A 831 15.97 -36.38 19.84
CA THR A 831 16.79 -37.42 20.49
C THR A 831 15.98 -38.66 20.92
N GLU A 832 14.66 -38.52 20.95
CA GLU A 832 13.72 -39.61 21.24
C GLU A 832 13.15 -40.26 19.96
N MET A 833 13.32 -39.63 18.78
CA MET A 833 12.71 -40.07 17.53
C MET A 833 13.05 -41.53 17.19
N THR A 834 14.32 -41.92 17.35
CA THR A 834 14.79 -43.29 17.07
C THR A 834 14.21 -44.33 18.03
N ILE A 835 14.01 -43.95 19.30
CA ILE A 835 13.38 -44.78 20.33
C ILE A 835 11.88 -44.92 20.06
N ASN A 836 11.20 -43.83 19.75
CA ASN A 836 9.78 -43.80 19.41
C ASN A 836 9.49 -44.66 18.18
N PHE A 837 10.33 -44.55 17.14
CA PHE A 837 10.29 -45.41 15.97
C PHE A 837 10.44 -46.91 16.33
N ARG A 838 11.47 -47.26 17.11
CA ARG A 838 11.66 -48.65 17.58
C ARG A 838 10.43 -49.14 18.33
N ASN A 839 9.95 -48.37 19.30
CA ASN A 839 8.83 -48.77 20.16
C ASN A 839 7.57 -49.03 19.32
N ALA A 840 7.30 -48.21 18.31
CA ALA A 840 6.15 -48.35 17.42
C ALA A 840 6.22 -49.59 16.53
N PHE A 841 7.40 -49.93 15.99
CA PHE A 841 7.52 -50.92 14.91
C PHE A 841 8.31 -52.20 15.23
N GLN A 842 8.94 -52.31 16.40
CA GLN A 842 9.74 -53.49 16.80
C GLN A 842 8.98 -54.82 16.77
N ALA A 843 7.64 -54.78 16.87
CA ALA A 843 6.80 -55.98 16.77
C ALA A 843 6.75 -56.57 15.36
N TYR A 844 7.00 -55.77 14.32
CA TYR A 844 6.92 -56.15 12.91
C TYR A 844 8.30 -56.33 12.27
N PHE A 845 9.27 -55.52 12.69
CA PHE A 845 10.63 -55.50 12.16
C PHE A 845 11.64 -55.58 13.30
N PRO A 846 12.63 -56.51 13.24
CA PRO A 846 13.72 -56.53 14.20
C PRO A 846 14.40 -55.16 14.21
N THR A 847 14.29 -54.44 15.32
CA THR A 847 14.79 -53.06 15.44
C THR A 847 15.59 -52.93 16.72
N VAL A 848 16.87 -52.57 16.58
CA VAL A 848 17.78 -52.37 17.73
C VAL A 848 18.31 -50.95 17.68
N VAL A 849 18.17 -50.22 18.79
CA VAL A 849 18.71 -48.87 18.98
C VAL A 849 19.86 -48.95 19.97
N ALA A 850 20.99 -48.34 19.62
CA ALA A 850 22.17 -48.24 20.45
C ALA A 850 22.56 -46.79 20.68
N LYS A 851 22.98 -46.47 21.91
CA LYS A 851 23.54 -45.17 22.28
C LYS A 851 24.99 -45.32 22.74
N ARG A 852 25.62 -44.20 23.10
CA ARG A 852 27.01 -44.19 23.61
C ARG A 852 27.19 -45.10 24.82
N PHE A 853 26.20 -45.12 25.69
CA PHE A 853 26.13 -46.01 26.85
C PHE A 853 24.89 -46.90 26.71
N ALA A 854 24.94 -48.08 27.33
CA ALA A 854 23.77 -48.96 27.38
C ALA A 854 22.80 -48.45 28.45
N GLU A 855 21.51 -48.49 28.16
CA GLU A 855 20.43 -48.16 29.09
C GLU A 855 19.51 -49.38 29.19
N PRO A 856 19.68 -50.23 30.22
CA PRO A 856 18.93 -51.48 30.34
C PRO A 856 17.41 -51.29 30.44
N GLU A 857 16.97 -50.22 31.13
CA GLU A 857 15.55 -49.93 31.36
C GLU A 857 14.79 -49.67 30.05
N THR A 858 15.43 -48.94 29.12
CA THR A 858 14.86 -48.61 27.80
C THR A 858 15.26 -49.62 26.73
N LYS A 859 15.92 -50.74 27.08
CA LYS A 859 16.46 -51.75 26.14
C LYS A 859 17.40 -51.17 25.08
N VAL A 860 18.15 -50.13 25.42
CA VAL A 860 19.15 -49.52 24.53
C VAL A 860 20.50 -50.21 24.76
N VAL A 861 21.12 -50.65 23.67
CA VAL A 861 22.43 -51.33 23.72
C VAL A 861 23.58 -50.34 23.54
N LYS A 862 24.81 -50.78 23.83
CA LYS A 862 26.02 -49.96 23.59
C LYS A 862 26.37 -49.93 22.10
N SER A 863 26.74 -48.77 21.59
CA SER A 863 27.10 -48.56 20.16
C SER A 863 28.15 -49.54 19.64
N THR A 864 29.24 -49.76 20.39
CA THR A 864 30.33 -50.68 20.02
C THR A 864 29.84 -52.12 19.88
N THR A 865 28.88 -52.54 20.72
CA THR A 865 28.28 -53.87 20.68
C THR A 865 27.43 -54.04 19.44
N LEU A 866 26.58 -53.06 19.10
CA LEU A 866 25.74 -53.14 17.91
C LEU A 866 26.55 -53.12 16.61
N LEU A 867 27.63 -52.32 16.56
CA LEU A 867 28.55 -52.32 15.42
C LEU A 867 29.20 -53.70 15.23
N THR A 868 29.70 -54.31 16.31
CA THR A 868 30.31 -55.64 16.27
C THR A 868 29.31 -56.71 15.79
N GLN A 869 28.10 -56.72 16.35
CA GLN A 869 27.02 -57.63 15.92
C GLN A 869 26.61 -57.43 14.45
N THR A 870 26.74 -56.21 13.92
CA THR A 870 26.43 -55.90 12.52
C THR A 870 27.53 -56.35 11.59
N TYR A 871 28.78 -56.20 12.03
CA TYR A 871 29.93 -56.74 11.32
C TYR A 871 29.94 -58.29 11.30
N GLU A 872 29.57 -58.96 12.39
CA GLU A 872 29.43 -60.42 12.43
C GLU A 872 28.37 -60.93 11.44
N GLU A 873 27.22 -60.23 11.34
CA GLU A 873 26.19 -60.56 10.34
C GLU A 873 26.68 -60.33 8.91
N PHE A 874 27.46 -59.27 8.68
CA PHE A 874 28.14 -59.04 7.40
C PHE A 874 29.10 -60.17 7.04
N GLU A 875 29.98 -60.59 7.95
CA GLU A 875 30.90 -61.70 7.69
C GLU A 875 30.17 -63.02 7.43
N ARG A 876 29.05 -63.25 8.13
CA ARG A 876 28.20 -64.42 7.88
C ARG A 876 27.63 -64.40 6.47
N ARG A 877 27.07 -63.28 6.02
CA ARG A 877 26.51 -63.13 4.66
C ARG A 877 27.59 -63.17 3.58
N LEU A 878 28.75 -62.59 3.83
CA LEU A 878 29.88 -62.60 2.90
C LEU A 878 30.36 -64.04 2.65
N LYS A 879 30.57 -64.82 3.72
CA LYS A 879 30.93 -66.24 3.61
C LYS A 879 29.87 -67.05 2.87
N GLN A 880 28.59 -66.79 3.13
CA GLN A 880 27.49 -67.45 2.42
C GLN A 880 27.49 -67.11 0.92
N ARG A 881 27.76 -65.85 0.57
CA ARG A 881 27.84 -65.38 -0.82
C ARG A 881 29.04 -65.94 -1.56
N GLU A 882 30.20 -66.02 -0.91
CA GLU A 882 31.42 -66.63 -1.46
C GLU A 882 31.23 -68.14 -1.72
N GLN A 883 30.51 -68.83 -0.84
CA GLN A 883 30.21 -70.26 -0.99
C GLN A 883 29.20 -70.54 -2.11
N ASN A 884 28.22 -69.66 -2.31
CA ASN A 884 27.19 -69.81 -3.35
C ASN A 884 27.00 -68.51 -4.17
N PRO A 885 27.87 -68.24 -5.16
CA PRO A 885 27.82 -66.99 -5.94
C PRO A 885 26.55 -66.83 -6.81
N GLU A 886 25.90 -67.93 -7.19
CA GLU A 886 24.66 -67.92 -7.98
C GLU A 886 23.39 -67.86 -7.12
N GLN A 887 23.51 -67.92 -5.79
CA GLN A 887 22.35 -67.84 -4.90
C GLN A 887 21.60 -66.52 -5.10
N ASN A 888 20.26 -66.56 -5.04
CA ASN A 888 19.45 -65.35 -5.07
C ASN A 888 19.84 -64.44 -3.89
N PRO A 889 20.21 -63.16 -4.12
CA PRO A 889 20.58 -62.23 -3.06
C PRO A 889 19.55 -62.13 -1.92
N ASP A 890 18.26 -62.37 -2.19
CA ASP A 890 17.19 -62.36 -1.19
C ASP A 890 17.29 -63.48 -0.15
N GLU A 891 17.99 -64.57 -0.47
CA GLU A 891 18.21 -65.71 0.44
C GLU A 891 19.39 -65.49 1.41
N LEU A 892 20.19 -64.44 1.22
CA LEU A 892 21.26 -64.05 2.16
C LEU A 892 20.69 -63.50 3.48
N GLY A 893 19.45 -62.99 3.44
CA GLY A 893 18.73 -62.49 4.58
C GLY A 893 17.86 -61.28 4.27
N GLN A 894 17.26 -60.73 5.33
CA GLN A 894 16.44 -59.52 5.30
C GLN A 894 17.29 -58.31 4.88
N SER A 895 16.66 -57.30 4.27
CA SER A 895 17.34 -56.02 3.99
C SER A 895 17.62 -55.32 5.32
N LEU A 896 18.90 -55.17 5.65
CA LEU A 896 19.36 -54.58 6.90
C LEU A 896 19.73 -53.12 6.63
N PHE A 897 19.02 -52.20 7.27
CA PHE A 897 19.32 -50.78 7.25
C PHE A 897 20.11 -50.42 8.51
N PHE A 898 21.40 -50.17 8.32
CA PHE A 898 22.31 -49.77 9.37
C PHE A 898 22.44 -48.24 9.38
N VAL A 899 21.72 -47.60 10.31
CA VAL A 899 21.74 -46.16 10.49
C VAL A 899 22.79 -45.84 11.53
N TYR A 900 23.84 -45.13 11.13
CA TYR A 900 24.89 -44.67 12.03
C TYR A 900 24.85 -43.14 12.11
N ALA A 901 24.09 -42.63 13.08
CA ALA A 901 23.92 -41.22 13.37
C ALA A 901 24.99 -40.77 14.38
N VAL A 902 26.16 -40.38 13.88
CA VAL A 902 27.33 -40.00 14.70
C VAL A 902 27.34 -38.52 15.06
N GLY A 903 27.00 -37.66 14.10
CA GLY A 903 27.28 -36.23 14.15
C GLY A 903 28.78 -35.99 14.04
N GLY A 904 29.43 -35.61 15.14
CA GLY A 904 30.88 -35.44 15.18
C GLY A 904 31.63 -36.70 15.61
N LEU A 905 32.81 -36.97 15.03
CA LEU A 905 33.72 -38.05 15.49
C LEU A 905 34.16 -37.92 16.96
N ASN A 906 33.91 -36.77 17.60
CA ASN A 906 34.11 -36.62 19.03
C ASN A 906 33.15 -37.46 19.88
N ARG A 907 31.96 -37.77 19.33
CA ARG A 907 30.92 -38.57 19.98
C ARG A 907 31.17 -40.07 19.80
N ALA A 908 31.74 -40.47 18.66
CA ALA A 908 32.19 -41.83 18.38
C ALA A 908 33.71 -41.98 18.62
N GLN A 909 34.14 -41.94 19.89
CA GLN A 909 35.57 -42.05 20.25
C GLN A 909 36.23 -43.32 19.71
N ASN A 910 35.46 -44.40 19.59
CA ASN A 910 35.91 -45.68 19.04
C ASN A 910 36.21 -45.64 17.53
N LEU A 911 35.68 -44.67 16.79
CA LEU A 911 35.93 -44.49 15.34
C LEU A 911 37.09 -43.53 15.04
N ARG A 912 37.70 -42.93 16.07
CA ARG A 912 38.81 -41.99 15.86
C ARG A 912 40.05 -42.75 15.36
N PRO A 913 40.83 -42.16 14.44
CA PRO A 913 42.11 -42.73 14.04
C PRO A 913 43.02 -42.94 15.25
N VAL A 914 43.80 -44.02 15.20
CA VAL A 914 44.81 -44.35 16.20
C VAL A 914 46.19 -44.07 15.58
N MET A 915 47.14 -43.63 16.39
CA MET A 915 48.52 -43.44 15.93
C MET A 915 49.16 -44.79 15.59
N GLY A 916 49.37 -45.01 14.29
CA GLY A 916 50.09 -46.16 13.75
C GLY A 916 51.60 -45.93 13.74
N ARG A 917 52.35 -46.83 13.08
CA ARG A 917 53.83 -46.78 13.07
C ARG A 917 54.41 -45.62 12.24
N ARG A 918 53.64 -45.05 11.32
CA ARG A 918 54.08 -43.94 10.45
C ARG A 918 53.02 -42.84 10.27
N ASN A 919 51.74 -43.18 10.20
CA ASN A 919 50.62 -42.25 10.02
C ASN A 919 49.46 -42.60 10.98
N GLU A 920 48.44 -41.74 11.04
CA GLU A 920 47.14 -42.09 11.62
C GLU A 920 46.50 -43.23 10.82
N GLU A 921 46.14 -44.32 11.50
CA GLU A 921 45.48 -45.49 10.93
C GLU A 921 44.03 -45.56 11.46
N PRO A 922 43.07 -46.11 10.69
CA PRO A 922 41.71 -46.32 11.17
C PRO A 922 41.71 -47.21 12.43
N SER A 923 40.86 -46.92 13.40
CA SER A 923 40.65 -47.83 14.53
C SER A 923 40.01 -49.14 14.07
N GLU A 924 40.09 -50.19 14.90
CA GLU A 924 39.45 -51.49 14.60
C GLU A 924 37.95 -51.34 14.30
N ASP A 925 37.25 -50.50 15.05
CA ASP A 925 35.83 -50.23 14.81
C ASP A 925 35.59 -49.40 13.53
N ALA A 926 36.51 -48.48 13.19
CA ALA A 926 36.45 -47.76 11.91
C ALA A 926 36.69 -48.72 10.74
N GLU A 927 37.64 -49.66 10.84
CA GLU A 927 37.85 -50.68 9.81
C GLU A 927 36.61 -51.56 9.59
N LYS A 928 35.94 -51.98 10.67
CA LYS A 928 34.66 -52.73 10.57
C LYS A 928 33.61 -51.92 9.82
N LEU A 929 33.46 -50.63 10.15
CA LEU A 929 32.53 -49.73 9.49
C LEU A 929 32.87 -49.52 7.99
N LEU A 930 34.15 -49.32 7.67
CA LEU A 930 34.60 -49.13 6.29
C LEU A 930 34.38 -50.39 5.44
N LYS A 931 34.57 -51.59 6.01
CA LYS A 931 34.22 -52.85 5.33
C LYS A 931 32.72 -52.95 5.04
N LEU A 932 31.87 -52.63 6.01
CA LEU A 932 30.41 -52.57 5.82
C LEU A 932 30.02 -51.60 4.69
N ILE A 933 30.65 -50.42 4.62
CA ILE A 933 30.41 -49.45 3.55
C ILE A 933 30.83 -50.01 2.19
N SER A 934 32.00 -50.66 2.11
CA SER A 934 32.55 -51.12 0.84
C SER A 934 31.76 -52.26 0.18
N GLN A 935 31.31 -53.25 0.97
CA GLN A 935 30.76 -54.53 0.50
C GLN A 935 29.40 -54.90 1.13
N GLY A 936 28.90 -54.11 2.09
CA GLY A 936 27.65 -54.45 2.78
C GLY A 936 26.43 -54.38 1.87
N SER A 937 26.36 -53.38 0.98
CA SER A 937 25.16 -53.07 0.19
C SER A 937 24.78 -54.19 -0.80
N GLU A 938 25.76 -54.88 -1.39
CA GLU A 938 25.52 -56.06 -2.24
C GLU A 938 25.00 -57.28 -1.45
N LEU A 939 25.27 -57.34 -0.14
CA LEU A 939 24.76 -58.37 0.78
C LEU A 939 23.43 -57.96 1.44
N GLY A 940 22.82 -56.86 0.99
CA GLY A 940 21.60 -56.30 1.55
C GLY A 940 21.79 -55.63 2.91
N ILE A 941 23.00 -55.16 3.22
CA ILE A 941 23.32 -54.33 4.38
C ILE A 941 23.58 -52.89 3.89
N HIS A 942 22.57 -52.03 3.98
CA HIS A 942 22.67 -50.64 3.54
C HIS A 942 23.12 -49.75 4.69
N THR A 943 24.21 -49.01 4.50
CA THR A 943 24.70 -48.06 5.50
C THR A 943 24.13 -46.67 5.23
N ILE A 944 23.53 -46.05 6.25
CA ILE A 944 23.12 -44.64 6.27
C ILE A 944 24.00 -43.94 7.31
N LEU A 945 25.02 -43.22 6.85
CA LEU A 945 26.01 -42.58 7.71
C LEU A 945 25.76 -41.08 7.76
N TRP A 946 25.61 -40.51 8.96
CA TRP A 946 25.59 -39.07 9.16
C TRP A 946 26.86 -38.57 9.84
N LEU A 947 27.45 -37.52 9.26
CA LEU A 947 28.57 -36.76 9.81
C LEU A 947 28.31 -35.25 9.75
N GLU A 948 28.89 -34.51 10.70
CA GLU A 948 28.72 -33.06 10.85
C GLU A 948 29.33 -32.28 9.68
N ASP A 949 30.50 -32.70 9.20
CA ASP A 949 31.24 -32.04 8.12
C ASP A 949 32.09 -33.04 7.31
N MET A 950 32.62 -32.57 6.17
CA MET A 950 33.51 -33.37 5.32
C MET A 950 34.86 -33.69 6.00
N LYS A 951 35.28 -32.89 6.97
CA LYS A 951 36.53 -33.12 7.71
C LYS A 951 36.42 -34.35 8.60
N ALA A 952 35.27 -34.59 9.22
CA ALA A 952 34.95 -35.80 9.95
C ALA A 952 34.99 -37.03 9.03
N PHE A 953 34.45 -36.91 7.82
CA PHE A 953 34.52 -37.99 6.82
C PHE A 953 35.95 -38.32 6.40
N LEU A 954 36.75 -37.30 6.09
CA LEU A 954 38.16 -37.50 5.71
C LEU A 954 38.98 -38.10 6.84
N LYS A 955 38.78 -37.65 8.09
CA LYS A 955 39.42 -38.28 9.25
C LYS A 955 39.04 -39.75 9.43
N LEU A 956 37.76 -40.10 9.26
CA LEU A 956 37.30 -41.48 9.36
C LEU A 956 37.97 -42.39 8.30
N THR A 957 38.27 -41.83 7.13
CA THR A 957 38.76 -42.56 5.95
C THR A 957 40.27 -42.45 5.75
N GLY A 958 41.01 -41.82 6.67
CA GLY A 958 42.47 -41.60 6.56
C GLY A 958 42.84 -40.65 5.41
N ASP A 959 42.09 -39.55 5.27
CA ASP A 959 42.20 -38.53 4.23
C ASP A 959 42.02 -39.05 2.78
N ASN A 960 41.44 -40.24 2.62
CA ASN A 960 41.22 -40.84 1.31
C ASN A 960 39.83 -40.51 0.74
N ARG A 961 39.79 -39.54 -0.18
CA ARG A 961 38.58 -39.08 -0.87
C ARG A 961 37.89 -40.15 -1.72
N SER A 962 38.61 -41.18 -2.18
CA SER A 962 38.03 -42.23 -3.03
C SER A 962 36.91 -43.01 -2.35
N TRP A 963 36.86 -42.99 -1.01
CA TRP A 963 35.79 -43.61 -0.23
C TRP A 963 34.39 -43.05 -0.53
N LEU A 964 34.29 -41.81 -1.04
CA LEU A 964 33.00 -41.25 -1.48
C LEU A 964 32.33 -42.08 -2.58
N THR A 965 33.12 -42.79 -3.39
CA THR A 965 32.59 -43.66 -4.45
C THR A 965 31.77 -44.83 -3.91
N HIS A 966 31.87 -45.18 -2.61
CA HIS A 966 31.03 -46.21 -1.99
C HIS A 966 29.65 -45.70 -1.52
N PHE A 967 29.36 -44.42 -1.73
CA PHE A 967 28.08 -43.79 -1.43
C PHE A 967 27.51 -43.23 -2.72
N ASP A 968 26.63 -44.00 -3.39
CA ASP A 968 25.85 -43.51 -4.53
C ASP A 968 24.87 -42.41 -4.09
N LEU A 969 24.30 -42.56 -2.88
CA LEU A 969 23.28 -41.66 -2.34
C LEU A 969 23.95 -40.63 -1.43
N ARG A 970 23.91 -39.35 -1.80
CA ARG A 970 24.59 -38.29 -1.05
C ARG A 970 23.63 -37.15 -0.75
N VAL A 971 23.62 -36.72 0.52
CA VAL A 971 22.85 -35.55 0.96
C VAL A 971 23.77 -34.54 1.59
N GLY A 972 23.71 -33.30 1.13
CA GLY A 972 24.47 -32.19 1.67
C GLY A 972 23.57 -31.06 2.16
N LEU A 973 23.78 -30.63 3.41
CA LEU A 973 23.24 -29.38 3.95
C LEU A 973 24.21 -28.22 3.62
N ALA A 974 23.96 -27.03 4.19
CA ALA A 974 24.85 -25.89 4.03
C ALA A 974 26.30 -26.25 4.43
N MET A 975 27.26 -26.05 3.52
CA MET A 975 28.67 -26.44 3.73
C MET A 975 29.64 -25.58 2.90
N PRO A 976 30.94 -25.54 3.26
CA PRO A 976 31.95 -24.80 2.51
C PRO A 976 32.03 -25.18 1.02
N LYS A 977 32.48 -24.23 0.19
CA LYS A 977 32.53 -24.37 -1.28
C LYS A 977 33.28 -25.63 -1.76
N GLU A 978 34.44 -25.90 -1.17
CA GLU A 978 35.27 -27.05 -1.56
C GLU A 978 34.65 -28.37 -1.10
N ASP A 979 33.99 -28.38 0.05
CA ASP A 979 33.27 -29.55 0.57
C ASP A 979 32.04 -29.88 -0.28
N SER A 980 31.29 -28.84 -0.69
CA SER A 980 30.17 -28.96 -1.62
C SER A 980 30.61 -29.59 -2.94
N ARG A 981 31.71 -29.11 -3.53
CA ARG A 981 32.24 -29.64 -4.79
C ARG A 981 32.66 -31.10 -4.63
N LEU A 982 33.27 -31.44 -3.51
CA LEU A 982 33.75 -32.79 -3.23
C LEU A 982 32.59 -33.79 -3.05
N LEU A 983 31.54 -33.41 -2.32
CA LEU A 983 30.40 -34.29 -2.03
C LEU A 983 29.39 -34.39 -3.18
N LEU A 984 29.06 -33.24 -3.80
CA LEU A 984 27.92 -33.11 -4.72
C LEU A 984 28.33 -32.79 -6.17
N GLY A 985 29.63 -32.60 -6.45
CA GLY A 985 30.13 -32.20 -7.77
C GLY A 985 29.92 -30.72 -8.10
N GLU A 986 29.21 -29.96 -7.26
CA GLU A 986 28.81 -28.56 -7.49
C GLU A 986 29.10 -27.68 -6.28
N THR A 987 29.08 -26.35 -6.44
CA THR A 987 29.42 -25.40 -5.36
C THR A 987 28.22 -24.78 -4.64
N TYR A 988 27.00 -25.16 -5.01
CA TYR A 988 25.78 -24.47 -4.57
C TYR A 988 25.40 -24.66 -3.10
N ALA A 989 25.96 -25.64 -2.38
CA ALA A 989 25.64 -25.85 -0.97
C ALA A 989 26.24 -24.78 -0.04
N GLN A 990 27.13 -23.92 -0.53
CA GLN A 990 27.67 -22.80 0.25
C GLN A 990 26.63 -21.74 0.59
N SER A 991 25.74 -21.42 -0.36
CA SER A 991 24.70 -20.41 -0.21
C SER A 991 23.35 -21.00 0.18
N LEU A 992 23.34 -22.21 0.75
CA LEU A 992 22.11 -22.93 1.01
C LEU A 992 21.34 -22.29 2.18
N PRO A 993 20.07 -21.88 2.00
CA PRO A 993 19.24 -21.38 3.10
C PRO A 993 19.01 -22.44 4.18
N ARG A 994 18.58 -22.00 5.38
CA ARG A 994 18.15 -22.92 6.45
C ARG A 994 17.01 -23.81 5.94
N LEU A 995 16.90 -25.05 6.45
CA LEU A 995 15.86 -26.02 6.07
C LEU A 995 15.87 -26.39 4.57
N ARG A 996 17.04 -26.39 3.94
CA ARG A 996 17.26 -26.93 2.60
C ARG A 996 18.35 -27.98 2.65
N ALA A 997 18.31 -28.88 1.68
CA ALA A 997 19.37 -29.84 1.42
C ALA A 997 19.44 -30.13 -0.09
N TYR A 998 20.60 -30.61 -0.52
CA TYR A 998 20.77 -31.19 -1.85
C TYR A 998 20.85 -32.71 -1.73
N PHE A 999 20.22 -33.40 -2.67
CA PHE A 999 20.32 -34.84 -2.86
C PHE A 999 20.97 -35.13 -4.22
N HIS A 1000 21.92 -36.06 -4.22
CA HIS A 1000 22.56 -36.58 -5.42
C HIS A 1000 22.52 -38.10 -5.39
N ASP A 1001 22.16 -38.71 -6.52
CA ASP A 1001 22.23 -40.15 -6.75
C ASP A 1001 23.14 -40.41 -7.96
N ASP A 1002 24.38 -40.86 -7.73
CA ASP A 1002 25.38 -41.17 -8.77
C ASP A 1002 24.87 -42.22 -9.77
N SER A 1003 23.86 -43.01 -9.41
CA SER A 1003 23.33 -44.09 -10.22
C SER A 1003 22.11 -43.73 -11.05
N ALA A 1004 21.44 -42.64 -10.70
CA ALA A 1004 20.27 -42.17 -11.42
C ALA A 1004 20.70 -41.25 -12.55
N THR A 1005 19.92 -41.23 -13.62
CA THR A 1005 20.05 -40.17 -14.65
C THR A 1005 19.60 -38.80 -14.13
N LYS A 1006 18.87 -38.76 -13.01
CA LYS A 1006 18.48 -37.53 -12.32
C LYS A 1006 19.71 -36.87 -11.70
N GLY A 1007 19.95 -35.62 -12.09
CA GLY A 1007 21.04 -34.80 -11.55
C GLY A 1007 20.81 -34.36 -10.10
N LEU A 1008 21.59 -33.38 -9.65
CA LEU A 1008 21.49 -32.79 -8.31
C LEU A 1008 20.09 -32.18 -8.07
N GLU A 1009 19.41 -32.63 -7.02
CA GLU A 1009 18.06 -32.19 -6.66
C GLU A 1009 18.07 -31.39 -5.35
N LYS A 1010 17.50 -30.18 -5.36
CA LYS A 1010 17.29 -29.38 -4.15
C LYS A 1010 15.97 -29.75 -3.53
N PHE A 1011 15.96 -29.97 -2.22
CA PHE A 1011 14.75 -30.31 -1.48
C PHE A 1011 14.73 -29.66 -0.11
N LYS A 1012 13.55 -29.71 0.50
CA LYS A 1012 13.26 -29.24 1.84
C LYS A 1012 13.02 -30.45 2.73
N PRO A 1013 13.93 -30.70 3.69
CA PRO A 1013 13.84 -31.85 4.58
C PRO A 1013 12.54 -31.94 5.38
N TYR A 1014 12.18 -33.16 5.75
CA TYR A 1014 11.09 -33.37 6.71
C TYR A 1014 11.40 -32.78 8.07
N ALA A 1015 10.34 -32.38 8.78
CA ALA A 1015 10.37 -32.16 10.21
C ALA A 1015 10.64 -33.49 10.91
N VAL A 1016 11.20 -33.40 12.12
CA VAL A 1016 11.37 -34.57 12.99
C VAL A 1016 9.98 -35.16 13.28
N PRO A 1017 9.72 -36.43 12.93
CA PRO A 1017 8.42 -37.03 13.17
C PRO A 1017 8.13 -37.09 14.67
N THR A 1018 6.99 -36.55 15.07
CA THR A 1018 6.51 -36.60 16.46
C THR A 1018 6.04 -38.01 16.83
N GLU A 1019 5.96 -38.30 18.13
CA GLU A 1019 5.44 -39.59 18.61
C GLU A 1019 4.00 -39.85 18.10
N ALA A 1020 3.17 -38.81 18.04
CA ALA A 1020 1.81 -38.90 17.53
C ALA A 1020 1.76 -39.25 16.03
N GLU A 1021 2.63 -38.65 15.20
CA GLU A 1021 2.71 -38.98 13.77
C GLU A 1021 3.21 -40.42 13.57
N ILE A 1022 4.25 -40.84 14.30
CA ILE A 1022 4.76 -42.22 14.26
C ILE A 1022 3.66 -43.21 14.66
N ALA A 1023 2.88 -42.90 15.70
CA ALA A 1023 1.76 -43.71 16.14
C ALA A 1023 0.65 -43.80 15.09
N GLU A 1024 0.35 -42.72 14.36
CA GLU A 1024 -0.61 -42.74 13.25
C GLU A 1024 -0.15 -43.66 12.12
N TYR A 1025 1.10 -43.56 11.70
CA TYR A 1025 1.67 -44.46 10.70
C TYR A 1025 1.63 -45.92 11.17
N ASN A 1026 1.88 -46.21 12.45
CA ASN A 1026 1.71 -47.55 13.01
C ASN A 1026 0.24 -48.03 12.97
N ARG A 1027 -0.73 -47.16 13.27
CA ARG A 1027 -2.16 -47.50 13.12
C ARG A 1027 -2.53 -47.82 11.68
N GLN A 1028 -2.00 -47.08 10.71
CA GLN A 1028 -2.23 -47.36 9.29
C GLN A 1028 -1.56 -48.68 8.88
N PHE A 1029 -0.33 -48.92 9.34
CA PHE A 1029 0.39 -50.17 9.14
C PHE A 1029 -0.42 -51.38 9.63
N GLN A 1030 -1.05 -51.29 10.82
CA GLN A 1030 -1.88 -52.35 11.40
C GLN A 1030 -3.12 -52.71 10.58
N LYS A 1031 -3.63 -51.78 9.76
CA LYS A 1031 -4.79 -52.03 8.88
C LYS A 1031 -4.43 -52.89 7.67
N ARG A 1032 -3.14 -53.04 7.35
CA ARG A 1032 -2.68 -53.92 6.27
C ARG A 1032 -2.88 -55.37 6.70
N SER A 1033 -3.71 -56.08 5.95
CA SER A 1033 -3.92 -57.51 6.15
C SER A 1033 -2.56 -58.22 6.08
N THR A 1034 -2.20 -58.96 7.12
CA THR A 1034 -1.09 -59.91 7.05
C THR A 1034 -1.38 -60.89 5.91
N PRO A 1035 -0.43 -61.11 4.96
CA PRO A 1035 -0.59 -62.08 3.90
C PRO A 1035 -0.86 -63.50 4.42
#